data_AF-A0A1D8TQI9-F1
#
_entry.id   AF-A0A1D8TQI9-F1
#
_cell.length_a   1.000
_cell.length_b   1.000
_cell.length_c   1.000
_cell.angle_alpha   90.00
_cell.angle_beta   90.00
_cell.angle_gamma   90.00
#
_symmetry.space_group_name_H-M   'P 1'
#
loop_
_entity.id
_entity.type
_entity.pdbx_description
1 polymer ?
#
loop_
_entity_poly.entity_id
_entity_poly.type
_entity_poly.pdbx_seq_one_letter_code
_entity_poly.pdbx_strand_id
1 'polypeptide(L)'
;MNIENLLAQLLVFKGLTEPQRQRILEISEIKQYQYGEHIFDEGTDSHDLYVVLEGQVDILIDPALQGNVEEGTIGMKKIAEKIQGTSLGEISLIDKYPSPNSAICASKDTKLLRFSKDALARLYQDDPDIGYKITQNIATILSAKVRKRNSLVAQQALSNYYLYFFCEELSAEAYQCDSIIPLTKKLVIRDQHQFMLSGSGSISGVVPKKEDIDIAFFSTPSILHKVLEPGTPSGVMVLNTLFDQIGNNHLNEDLPKDLFEVICTPSNSGKSGCLVVHKQYDSHQQTFFINWEVKGIHYDQASSTITANIFIYMGQNEQSVGKQVEELISSINMPIQHYVYDNLPEKLSLQCSNPYHLFVLHHRTHEVVMTLQTLDALGFHIDAFIGIPYGESNWPIMRMLDHVSGQTYRCLRMIQHPIKPTQYKFDFKQSSFLPNTDEKLFVNLYEKSEVNRNYMSAMIGLVETELVRCIQTCIKQNKKLLIYEDGGYAVPLIYQIYQDPNHSLHSLFKKAVDENLIIGAVEVTTAGEKRDRTAIESYQGKALFPVLSTARDDIKVIFEAKGVSQAIIDSTSTALGRLGLPTFETRKVAVIGGNGAIGTRLVEELTEMQNSTSHVFAVDIVDQAFYREIDSQRFPYAATKVDYLNLGRYIVEDTCLPVIVDLPFGERHPQLYSDKIEKSVLEFFSPSPKYESFNELVITNAFPSPESSLQTLWYQTNTLNGLWESIRQQYGYVPEKIELLPNGQGMSQIFSKQNCLKKVTLLVPEQILSFRKVTRLIQNHIDTIIGVTGSLVLDELDINAFLTRKNIGDLVDELILTSGSSKDYEFRKAIVFLDELLEIISENTIDIHQQLIWYKRYYEHKLCFISDSETEVIHQVLSSSETSDSLVAKLKYYPEFIKSMGLNDVESSTWVSCLVEWIRHQIKNNISIHKSFHDDIGTVYHIQFNGQSKRLVLLADGFVINFFAKHEKGVKTEYIDPIVTMQLLGLVKLATTEKGIEPGVYRMAQRFKTDDIDLFWKALDDKSRPIKF
;
A
#
# COMPACT_ATOMS: atom_id res chain seq x y z
N MET A 1 51.68 31.54 -27.24
CA MET A 1 51.63 30.86 -25.92
C MET A 1 53.06 30.80 -25.40
N ASN A 2 53.35 31.24 -24.16
CA ASN A 2 54.71 31.13 -23.62
C ASN A 2 54.96 29.67 -23.18
N ILE A 3 55.79 28.93 -23.94
CA ILE A 3 56.10 27.50 -23.69
C ILE A 3 56.68 27.31 -22.28
N GLU A 4 57.40 28.30 -21.77
CA GLU A 4 57.96 28.28 -20.42
C GLU A 4 56.90 28.20 -19.32
N ASN A 5 55.78 28.91 -19.49
CA ASN A 5 54.65 28.86 -18.56
C ASN A 5 53.97 27.49 -18.59
N LEU A 6 53.92 26.84 -19.76
CA LEU A 6 53.39 25.48 -19.88
C LEU A 6 54.30 24.49 -19.15
N LEU A 7 55.64 24.59 -19.33
CA LEU A 7 56.59 23.73 -18.62
C LEU A 7 56.44 23.81 -17.10
N ALA A 8 56.17 24.99 -16.55
CA ALA A 8 55.96 25.16 -15.10
C ALA A 8 54.72 24.41 -14.57
N GLN A 9 53.73 24.13 -15.43
CA GLN A 9 52.49 23.45 -15.06
C GLN A 9 52.58 21.91 -15.23
N LEU A 10 53.62 21.41 -15.91
CA LEU A 10 53.79 19.99 -16.18
C LEU A 10 54.26 19.24 -14.94
N LEU A 11 53.54 18.16 -14.59
CA LEU A 11 53.91 17.31 -13.46
C LEU A 11 55.33 16.75 -13.58
N VAL A 12 55.79 16.45 -14.80
CA VAL A 12 57.16 15.94 -15.05
C VAL A 12 58.25 16.96 -14.70
N PHE A 13 57.95 18.26 -14.76
CA PHE A 13 58.88 19.36 -14.52
C PHE A 13 58.58 20.15 -13.24
N LYS A 14 57.70 19.62 -12.40
CA LYS A 14 57.31 20.24 -11.14
C LYS A 14 58.55 20.45 -10.24
N GLY A 15 58.67 21.65 -9.67
CA GLY A 15 59.73 21.99 -8.72
C GLY A 15 61.05 22.44 -9.35
N LEU A 16 61.13 22.56 -10.67
CA LEU A 16 62.27 23.16 -11.36
C LEU A 16 62.20 24.69 -11.31
N THR A 17 63.34 25.34 -11.09
CA THR A 17 63.46 26.80 -11.09
C THR A 17 63.37 27.35 -12.53
N GLU A 18 63.16 28.65 -12.67
CA GLU A 18 63.10 29.31 -13.99
C GLU A 18 64.38 29.08 -14.83
N PRO A 19 65.61 29.25 -14.29
CA PRO A 19 66.82 28.92 -15.05
C PRO A 19 66.91 27.43 -15.44
N GLN A 20 66.43 26.52 -14.58
CA GLN A 20 66.42 25.08 -14.88
C GLN A 20 65.42 24.73 -15.99
N ARG A 21 64.25 25.37 -16.02
CA ARG A 21 63.28 25.21 -17.10
C ARG A 21 63.81 25.76 -18.43
N GLN A 22 64.54 26.87 -18.39
CA GLN A 22 65.20 27.42 -19.58
C GLN A 22 66.23 26.43 -20.16
N ARG A 23 67.04 25.81 -19.29
CA ARG A 23 68.01 24.78 -19.71
C ARG A 23 67.35 23.53 -20.30
N ILE A 24 66.17 23.17 -19.83
CA ILE A 24 65.36 22.09 -20.42
C ILE A 24 64.81 22.50 -21.79
N LEU A 25 64.37 23.74 -21.97
CA LEU A 25 63.93 24.24 -23.27
C LEU A 25 65.06 24.20 -24.31
N GLU A 26 66.29 24.53 -23.92
CA GLU A 26 67.45 24.54 -24.81
C GLU A 26 67.75 23.17 -25.44
N ILE A 27 67.41 22.07 -24.75
CA ILE A 27 67.64 20.71 -25.26
C ILE A 27 66.41 20.11 -25.95
N SER A 28 65.33 20.87 -26.06
CA SER A 28 64.04 20.41 -26.56
C SER A 28 63.82 20.73 -28.03
N GLU A 29 63.09 19.85 -28.74
CA GLU A 29 62.72 20.03 -30.13
C GLU A 29 61.19 20.06 -30.27
N ILE A 30 60.64 21.07 -30.94
CA ILE A 30 59.21 21.05 -31.30
C ILE A 30 59.05 20.18 -32.55
N LYS A 31 58.24 19.11 -32.43
CA LYS A 31 57.83 18.23 -33.52
C LYS A 31 56.34 18.41 -33.77
N GLN A 32 55.97 18.56 -35.04
CA GLN A 32 54.57 18.65 -35.45
C GLN A 32 54.20 17.35 -36.17
N TYR A 33 53.07 16.78 -35.78
CA TYR A 33 52.55 15.53 -36.30
C TYR A 33 51.18 15.76 -36.94
N GLN A 34 50.92 15.09 -38.06
CA GLN A 34 49.62 15.10 -38.73
C GLN A 34 48.69 14.05 -38.14
N TYR A 35 47.38 14.24 -38.32
CA TYR A 35 46.38 13.27 -37.86
C TYR A 35 46.67 11.88 -38.43
N GLY A 36 46.68 10.86 -37.57
CA GLY A 36 47.00 9.47 -37.91
C GLY A 36 48.51 9.17 -37.98
N GLU A 37 49.39 10.16 -37.83
CA GLU A 37 50.83 9.95 -37.85
C GLU A 37 51.31 9.28 -36.55
N HIS A 38 52.17 8.26 -36.69
CA HIS A 38 52.76 7.56 -35.56
C HIS A 38 53.94 8.33 -35.00
N ILE A 39 53.92 8.58 -33.70
CA ILE A 39 55.00 9.24 -32.98
C ILE A 39 56.08 8.21 -32.62
N PHE A 40 55.63 7.04 -32.16
CA PHE A 40 56.42 5.81 -32.02
C PHE A 40 55.46 4.61 -31.99
N ASP A 41 55.97 3.42 -32.31
CA ASP A 41 55.22 2.18 -32.35
C ASP A 41 55.50 1.29 -31.14
N GLU A 42 54.55 0.44 -30.76
CA GLU A 42 54.79 -0.64 -29.82
C GLU A 42 55.98 -1.49 -30.28
N GLY A 43 56.89 -1.80 -29.36
CA GLY A 43 58.13 -2.51 -29.65
C GLY A 43 59.27 -1.66 -30.23
N THR A 44 59.08 -0.36 -30.50
CA THR A 44 60.20 0.49 -30.93
C THR A 44 61.16 0.82 -29.79
N ASP A 45 62.45 0.71 -30.06
CA ASP A 45 63.56 1.06 -29.15
C ASP A 45 63.82 2.57 -29.11
N SER A 46 62.76 3.36 -28.95
CA SER A 46 62.81 4.81 -28.74
C SER A 46 62.58 5.11 -27.27
N HIS A 47 63.48 5.87 -26.66
CA HIS A 47 63.40 6.26 -25.24
C HIS A 47 63.30 7.77 -25.07
N ASP A 48 62.71 8.43 -26.06
CA ASP A 48 62.51 9.87 -26.03
C ASP A 48 61.31 10.23 -25.15
N LEU A 49 61.39 11.37 -24.49
CA LEU A 49 60.28 11.93 -23.74
C LEU A 49 59.57 12.96 -24.61
N TYR A 50 58.25 12.91 -24.63
CA TYR A 50 57.43 13.89 -25.32
C TYR A 50 56.47 14.54 -24.36
N VAL A 51 56.17 15.81 -24.64
CA VAL A 51 55.15 16.59 -23.94
C VAL A 51 54.21 17.17 -24.98
N VAL A 52 52.91 16.98 -24.79
CA VAL A 52 51.90 17.55 -25.69
C VAL A 52 51.79 19.05 -25.43
N LEU A 53 52.20 19.86 -26.42
CA LEU A 53 52.06 21.31 -26.39
C LEU A 53 50.71 21.77 -26.89
N GLU A 54 50.19 21.09 -27.93
CA GLU A 54 48.94 21.41 -28.60
C GLU A 54 48.45 20.14 -29.32
N GLY A 55 47.15 19.88 -29.33
CA GLY A 55 46.56 18.68 -29.94
C GLY A 55 46.41 17.49 -28.98
N GLN A 56 46.23 16.31 -29.57
CA GLN A 56 45.87 15.06 -28.89
C GLN A 56 46.66 13.89 -29.47
N VAL A 57 47.11 12.99 -28.60
CA VAL A 57 47.78 11.74 -28.95
C VAL A 57 47.06 10.56 -28.29
N ASP A 58 46.73 9.55 -29.08
CA ASP A 58 46.13 8.31 -28.61
C ASP A 58 47.23 7.27 -28.37
N ILE A 59 47.15 6.59 -27.23
CA ILE A 59 48.03 5.48 -26.87
C ILE A 59 47.29 4.18 -27.14
N LEU A 60 47.88 3.33 -27.96
CA LEU A 60 47.27 2.13 -28.51
C LEU A 60 48.16 0.91 -28.23
N ILE A 61 47.55 -0.26 -28.11
CA ILE A 61 48.26 -1.54 -28.07
C ILE A 61 47.80 -2.42 -29.22
N ASP A 62 48.68 -3.26 -29.73
CA ASP A 62 48.35 -4.34 -30.65
C ASP A 62 48.08 -5.64 -29.86
N PRO A 63 46.83 -6.09 -29.79
CA PRO A 63 46.49 -7.36 -29.11
C PRO A 63 47.22 -8.58 -29.69
N ALA A 64 47.63 -8.56 -30.96
CA ALA A 64 48.36 -9.66 -31.59
C ALA A 64 49.76 -9.85 -30.98
N LEU A 65 50.40 -8.77 -30.51
CA LEU A 65 51.73 -8.82 -29.88
C LEU A 65 51.70 -9.36 -28.43
N GLN A 66 50.52 -9.46 -27.81
CA GLN A 66 50.36 -9.92 -26.42
C GLN A 66 50.08 -11.44 -26.29
N GLY A 67 50.07 -12.17 -27.41
CA GLY A 67 50.07 -13.63 -27.45
C GLY A 67 48.69 -14.26 -27.22
N ASN A 68 47.92 -14.42 -28.31
CA ASN A 68 46.87 -15.44 -28.56
C ASN A 68 45.98 -15.08 -29.77
N VAL A 69 46.43 -14.18 -30.66
CA VAL A 69 45.66 -13.65 -31.78
C VAL A 69 46.60 -13.52 -32.99
N GLU A 70 46.21 -14.00 -34.18
CA GLU A 70 47.01 -13.89 -35.41
C GLU A 70 47.21 -12.42 -35.82
N GLU A 71 48.43 -12.06 -36.24
CA GLU A 71 48.79 -10.71 -36.68
C GLU A 71 47.83 -10.21 -37.78
N GLY A 72 47.13 -9.09 -37.54
CA GLY A 72 46.17 -8.50 -38.46
C GLY A 72 44.70 -8.93 -38.30
N THR A 73 44.35 -9.80 -37.33
CA THR A 73 42.95 -10.20 -37.09
C THR A 73 42.15 -9.24 -36.20
N ILE A 74 42.81 -8.43 -35.35
CA ILE A 74 42.17 -7.43 -34.49
C ILE A 74 42.93 -6.11 -34.63
N GLY A 75 42.20 -5.00 -34.83
CA GLY A 75 42.81 -3.67 -34.92
C GLY A 75 43.40 -3.19 -33.59
N MET A 76 44.30 -2.21 -33.64
CA MET A 76 44.90 -1.60 -32.44
C MET A 76 43.84 -1.07 -31.47
N LYS A 77 44.00 -1.34 -30.17
CA LYS A 77 43.06 -0.92 -29.11
C LYS A 77 43.57 0.30 -28.36
N LYS A 78 42.76 1.36 -28.27
CA LYS A 78 43.11 2.58 -27.52
C LYS A 78 43.05 2.31 -26.02
N ILE A 79 44.13 2.60 -25.29
CA ILE A 79 44.25 2.40 -23.85
C ILE A 79 44.39 3.70 -23.05
N ALA A 80 44.80 4.78 -23.70
CA ALA A 80 44.85 6.10 -23.08
C ALA A 80 44.79 7.21 -24.13
N GLU A 81 44.51 8.42 -23.67
CA GLU A 81 44.57 9.65 -24.45
C GLU A 81 45.49 10.64 -23.73
N LYS A 82 46.26 11.39 -24.51
CA LYS A 82 47.23 12.39 -24.05
C LYS A 82 46.88 13.73 -24.67
N ILE A 83 46.51 14.68 -23.82
CA ILE A 83 46.13 16.05 -24.19
C ILE A 83 47.25 17.03 -23.82
N GLN A 84 47.10 18.29 -24.24
CA GLN A 84 47.99 19.38 -23.84
C GLN A 84 48.32 19.35 -22.35
N GLY A 85 49.60 19.45 -22.01
CA GLY A 85 50.04 19.40 -20.61
C GLY A 85 50.37 17.99 -20.09
N THR A 86 50.30 16.96 -20.93
CA THR A 86 50.65 15.58 -20.54
C THR A 86 51.94 15.11 -21.21
N SER A 87 52.65 14.18 -20.55
CA SER A 87 53.84 13.52 -21.10
C SER A 87 53.55 12.11 -21.59
N LEU A 88 54.36 11.64 -22.54
CA LEU A 88 54.43 10.26 -23.02
C LEU A 88 55.89 9.84 -23.26
N GLY A 89 56.16 8.53 -23.28
CA GLY A 89 57.51 7.97 -23.40
C GLY A 89 58.25 7.77 -22.07
N GLU A 90 57.60 8.10 -20.94
CA GLU A 90 58.25 8.08 -19.62
C GLU A 90 58.65 6.67 -19.12
N ILE A 91 57.98 5.62 -19.61
CA ILE A 91 58.27 4.23 -19.19
C ILE A 91 59.58 3.78 -19.84
N SER A 92 59.64 3.83 -21.16
CA SER A 92 60.82 3.46 -21.97
C SER A 92 62.05 4.31 -21.62
N LEU A 93 61.87 5.57 -21.23
CA LEU A 93 62.97 6.42 -20.75
C LEU A 93 63.62 5.89 -19.46
N ILE A 94 62.83 5.35 -18.53
CA ILE A 94 63.28 4.96 -17.20
C ILE A 94 63.82 3.52 -17.17
N ASP A 95 63.06 2.58 -17.72
CA ASP A 95 63.42 1.15 -17.67
C ASP A 95 64.34 0.71 -18.81
N LYS A 96 64.45 1.54 -19.86
CA LYS A 96 65.25 1.30 -21.08
C LYS A 96 64.79 0.08 -21.87
N TYR A 97 63.54 -0.35 -21.72
CA TYR A 97 62.92 -1.33 -22.60
C TYR A 97 62.25 -0.66 -23.81
N PRO A 98 61.97 -1.43 -24.88
CA PRO A 98 61.18 -0.93 -26.01
C PRO A 98 59.80 -0.43 -25.57
N SER A 99 59.23 0.49 -26.35
CA SER A 99 57.97 1.13 -26.00
C SER A 99 56.83 0.11 -25.89
N PRO A 100 56.10 0.05 -24.76
CA PRO A 100 55.08 -0.97 -24.53
C PRO A 100 53.71 -0.64 -25.17
N ASN A 101 53.65 0.37 -26.04
CA ASN A 101 52.46 0.82 -26.75
C ASN A 101 52.86 1.71 -27.93
N SER A 102 51.96 1.84 -28.90
CA SER A 102 52.05 2.82 -29.98
C SER A 102 51.44 4.15 -29.54
N ALA A 103 52.03 5.26 -29.96
CA ALA A 103 51.48 6.61 -29.79
C ALA A 103 51.15 7.19 -31.16
N ILE A 104 49.87 7.46 -31.41
CA ILE A 104 49.39 7.98 -32.70
C ILE A 104 48.75 9.35 -32.50
N CYS A 105 49.09 10.29 -33.37
CA CYS A 105 48.50 11.61 -33.41
C CYS A 105 46.99 11.54 -33.72
N ALA A 106 46.16 12.02 -32.79
CA ALA A 106 44.70 11.91 -32.85
C ALA A 106 44.00 13.23 -33.21
N SER A 107 44.76 14.31 -33.43
CA SER A 107 44.24 15.60 -33.92
C SER A 107 45.12 16.22 -35.00
N LYS A 108 44.55 17.07 -35.87
CA LYS A 108 45.33 17.85 -36.84
C LYS A 108 46.24 18.85 -36.11
N ASP A 109 47.44 19.05 -36.64
CA ASP A 109 48.44 20.01 -36.14
C ASP A 109 48.91 19.78 -34.69
N THR A 110 48.98 18.52 -34.25
CA THR A 110 49.51 18.17 -32.92
C THR A 110 50.97 18.56 -32.82
N LYS A 111 51.31 19.37 -31.81
CA LYS A 111 52.68 19.79 -31.53
C LYS A 111 53.15 19.14 -30.24
N LEU A 112 54.26 18.41 -30.34
CA LEU A 112 54.93 17.78 -29.22
C LEU A 112 56.27 18.45 -28.98
N LEU A 113 56.60 18.69 -27.71
CA LEU A 113 57.95 19.02 -27.29
C LEU A 113 58.68 17.71 -27.01
N ARG A 114 59.64 17.37 -27.87
CA ARG A 114 60.45 16.15 -27.80
C ARG A 114 61.76 16.43 -27.10
N PHE A 115 62.16 15.52 -26.23
CA PHE A 115 63.46 15.48 -25.58
C PHE A 115 64.10 14.14 -25.93
N SER A 116 65.22 14.17 -26.65
CA SER A 116 65.93 12.94 -26.98
C SER A 116 66.61 12.34 -25.75
N LYS A 117 66.68 11.01 -25.70
CA LYS A 117 67.39 10.27 -24.63
C LYS A 117 68.80 10.83 -24.38
N ASP A 118 69.57 11.07 -25.44
CA ASP A 118 70.96 11.54 -25.34
C ASP A 118 71.05 13.00 -24.87
N ALA A 119 70.08 13.84 -25.22
CA ALA A 119 70.03 15.23 -24.75
C ALA A 119 69.65 15.29 -23.25
N LEU A 120 68.68 14.49 -22.82
CA LEU A 120 68.33 14.37 -21.40
C LEU A 120 69.49 13.78 -20.58
N ALA A 121 70.15 12.73 -21.09
CA ALA A 121 71.28 12.11 -20.40
C ALA A 121 72.44 13.09 -20.17
N ARG A 122 72.78 13.91 -21.17
CA ARG A 122 73.78 14.98 -21.04
C ARG A 122 73.34 16.04 -20.04
N LEU A 123 72.08 16.50 -20.11
CA LEU A 123 71.56 17.46 -19.16
C LEU A 123 71.62 16.94 -17.72
N TYR A 124 71.34 15.66 -17.50
CA TYR A 124 71.40 15.05 -16.16
C TYR A 124 72.83 14.92 -15.64
N GLN A 125 73.82 14.78 -16.53
CA GLN A 125 75.24 14.81 -16.16
C GLN A 125 75.69 16.24 -15.81
N ASP A 126 75.26 17.22 -16.60
CA ASP A 126 75.66 18.62 -16.44
C ASP A 126 74.94 19.34 -15.28
N ASP A 127 73.71 18.92 -14.95
CA ASP A 127 72.90 19.43 -13.85
C ASP A 127 72.13 18.29 -13.16
N PRO A 128 72.78 17.57 -12.22
CA PRO A 128 72.19 16.43 -11.55
C PRO A 128 70.91 16.74 -10.76
N ASP A 129 70.71 17.98 -10.31
CA ASP A 129 69.49 18.39 -9.59
C ASP A 129 68.26 18.37 -10.51
N ILE A 130 68.42 18.78 -11.78
CA ILE A 130 67.37 18.66 -12.80
C ILE A 130 67.02 17.19 -13.03
N GLY A 131 68.04 16.34 -13.20
CA GLY A 131 67.86 14.89 -13.41
C GLY A 131 67.14 14.20 -12.26
N TYR A 132 67.52 14.53 -11.02
CA TYR A 132 66.86 14.03 -9.81
C TYR A 132 65.39 14.42 -9.76
N LYS A 133 65.06 15.71 -9.95
CA LYS A 133 63.68 16.22 -9.91
C LYS A 133 62.79 15.60 -10.98
N ILE A 134 63.26 15.51 -12.23
CA ILE A 134 62.49 14.91 -13.32
C ILE A 134 62.27 13.42 -13.06
N THR A 135 63.30 12.68 -12.68
CA THR A 135 63.19 11.25 -12.38
C THR A 135 62.24 10.98 -11.21
N GLN A 136 62.31 11.79 -10.15
CA GLN A 136 61.41 11.71 -9.00
C GLN A 136 59.95 11.99 -9.40
N ASN A 137 59.73 12.99 -10.25
CA ASN A 137 58.40 13.31 -10.78
C ASN A 137 57.84 12.17 -11.64
N ILE A 138 58.65 11.59 -12.53
CA ILE A 138 58.26 10.43 -13.35
C ILE A 138 57.92 9.23 -12.44
N ALA A 139 58.78 8.91 -11.47
CA ALA A 139 58.53 7.81 -10.53
C ALA A 139 57.24 8.00 -9.74
N THR A 140 56.92 9.25 -9.37
CA THR A 140 55.66 9.60 -8.68
C THR A 140 54.45 9.38 -9.59
N ILE A 141 54.53 9.81 -10.86
CA ILE A 141 53.49 9.62 -11.88
C ILE A 141 53.26 8.12 -12.13
N LEU A 142 54.32 7.33 -12.32
CA LEU A 142 54.24 5.89 -12.55
C LEU A 142 53.68 5.15 -11.32
N SER A 143 54.12 5.51 -10.11
CA SER A 143 53.59 4.92 -8.86
C SER A 143 52.08 5.19 -8.69
N ALA A 144 51.62 6.38 -9.05
CA ALA A 144 50.19 6.70 -9.03
C ALA A 144 49.40 5.85 -10.04
N LYS A 145 49.94 5.64 -11.24
CA LYS A 145 49.32 4.77 -12.26
C LYS A 145 49.25 3.30 -11.80
N VAL A 146 50.32 2.77 -11.22
CA VAL A 146 50.35 1.39 -10.69
C VAL A 146 49.33 1.22 -9.56
N ARG A 147 49.29 2.15 -8.60
CA ARG A 147 48.28 2.11 -7.52
C ARG A 147 46.85 2.11 -8.07
N LYS A 148 46.56 2.99 -9.03
CA LYS A 148 45.25 3.04 -9.70
C LYS A 148 44.90 1.71 -10.38
N ARG A 149 45.85 1.08 -11.07
CA ARG A 149 45.63 -0.20 -11.77
C ARG A 149 45.46 -1.38 -10.80
N ASN A 150 46.22 -1.42 -9.71
CA ASN A 150 46.08 -2.45 -8.67
C ASN A 150 44.73 -2.38 -7.96
N SER A 151 44.22 -1.17 -7.69
CA SER A 151 42.87 -0.98 -7.14
C SER A 151 41.80 -1.54 -8.08
N LEU A 152 41.91 -1.28 -9.39
CA LEU A 152 40.97 -1.81 -10.39
C LEU A 152 40.97 -3.34 -10.46
N VAL A 153 42.15 -3.97 -10.44
CA VAL A 153 42.28 -5.45 -10.46
C VAL A 153 41.69 -6.07 -9.18
N ALA A 154 41.97 -5.48 -8.01
CA ALA A 154 41.41 -5.96 -6.75
C ALA A 154 39.88 -5.81 -6.69
N GLN A 155 39.33 -4.71 -7.22
CA GLN A 155 37.89 -4.49 -7.34
C GLN A 155 37.23 -5.53 -8.25
N GLN A 156 37.83 -5.84 -9.39
CA GLN A 156 37.29 -6.82 -10.34
C GLN A 156 37.28 -8.25 -9.77
N ALA A 157 38.31 -8.61 -9.00
CA ALA A 157 38.37 -9.90 -8.30
C ALA A 157 37.29 -10.02 -7.20
N LEU A 158 37.02 -8.94 -6.47
CA LEU A 158 35.98 -8.92 -5.42
C LEU A 158 34.55 -8.99 -6.00
N SER A 159 34.29 -8.37 -7.16
CA SER A 159 32.97 -8.40 -7.80
C SER A 159 32.52 -9.82 -8.17
N ASN A 160 33.39 -10.58 -8.84
CA ASN A 160 33.11 -11.97 -9.22
C ASN A 160 32.91 -12.88 -8.00
N TYR A 161 33.59 -12.59 -6.89
CA TYR A 161 33.40 -13.30 -5.63
C TYR A 161 31.99 -13.10 -5.07
N TYR A 162 31.48 -11.86 -5.01
CA TYR A 162 30.10 -11.61 -4.55
C TYR A 162 29.05 -12.22 -5.47
N LEU A 163 29.23 -12.13 -6.79
CA LEU A 163 28.32 -12.75 -7.75
C LEU A 163 28.31 -14.27 -7.65
N TYR A 164 29.43 -14.90 -7.30
CA TYR A 164 29.48 -16.33 -7.03
C TYR A 164 28.59 -16.71 -5.84
N PHE A 165 28.71 -16.03 -4.68
CA PHE A 165 27.84 -16.31 -3.53
C PHE A 165 26.37 -16.04 -3.85
N PHE A 166 26.08 -14.96 -4.57
CA PHE A 166 24.72 -14.66 -5.00
C PHE A 166 24.15 -15.73 -5.94
N CYS A 167 24.96 -16.26 -6.86
CA CYS A 167 24.61 -17.37 -7.74
C CYS A 167 24.32 -18.66 -6.94
N GLU A 168 25.16 -18.99 -5.96
CA GLU A 168 24.98 -20.14 -5.07
C GLU A 168 23.71 -20.01 -4.21
N GLU A 169 23.47 -18.83 -3.64
CA GLU A 169 22.27 -18.52 -2.85
C GLU A 169 21.00 -18.65 -3.69
N LEU A 170 20.98 -18.07 -4.89
CA LEU A 170 19.87 -18.21 -5.84
C LEU A 170 19.66 -19.67 -6.25
N SER A 171 20.73 -20.42 -6.48
CA SER A 171 20.65 -21.84 -6.84
C SER A 171 20.08 -22.69 -5.70
N ALA A 172 20.48 -22.40 -4.45
CA ALA A 172 19.99 -23.09 -3.26
C ALA A 172 18.49 -22.83 -3.00
N GLU A 173 17.98 -21.65 -3.37
CA GLU A 173 16.57 -21.27 -3.20
C GLU A 173 15.72 -21.45 -4.46
N ALA A 174 16.29 -21.96 -5.56
CA ALA A 174 15.59 -22.09 -6.83
C ALA A 174 14.29 -22.93 -6.74
N TYR A 175 14.18 -23.84 -5.77
CA TYR A 175 12.96 -24.63 -5.52
C TYR A 175 11.75 -23.78 -5.07
N GLN A 176 11.99 -22.56 -4.59
CA GLN A 176 10.95 -21.60 -4.19
C GLN A 176 10.48 -20.72 -5.36
N CYS A 177 11.16 -20.77 -6.51
CA CYS A 177 10.80 -19.96 -7.66
C CYS A 177 9.51 -20.43 -8.31
N ASP A 178 8.72 -19.46 -8.74
CA ASP A 178 7.54 -19.64 -9.55
C ASP A 178 7.55 -18.59 -10.67
N SER A 179 6.90 -18.88 -11.78
CA SER A 179 6.81 -17.97 -12.93
C SER A 179 5.86 -16.79 -12.69
N ILE A 180 5.05 -16.86 -11.63
CA ILE A 180 4.03 -15.90 -11.24
C ILE A 180 4.38 -15.29 -9.88
N ILE A 181 4.87 -16.10 -8.93
CA ILE A 181 5.36 -15.64 -7.62
C ILE A 181 6.89 -15.53 -7.65
N PRO A 182 7.47 -14.31 -7.51
CA PRO A 182 8.90 -14.16 -7.66
C PRO A 182 9.68 -14.58 -6.42
N LEU A 183 10.86 -15.17 -6.65
CA LEU A 183 11.90 -15.20 -5.63
C LEU A 183 12.52 -13.80 -5.50
N THR A 184 12.34 -13.17 -4.33
CA THR A 184 12.81 -11.79 -4.11
C THR A 184 14.14 -11.78 -3.35
N LYS A 185 15.11 -11.02 -3.86
CA LYS A 185 16.39 -10.74 -3.21
C LYS A 185 16.58 -9.25 -3.02
N LYS A 186 17.28 -8.87 -1.95
CA LYS A 186 17.60 -7.48 -1.64
C LYS A 186 19.10 -7.25 -1.78
N LEU A 187 19.49 -6.34 -2.66
CA LEU A 187 20.87 -5.99 -2.95
C LEU A 187 21.18 -4.59 -2.43
N VAL A 188 22.13 -4.48 -1.50
CA VAL A 188 22.58 -3.20 -0.96
C VAL A 188 24.04 -2.97 -1.34
N ILE A 189 24.28 -2.01 -2.23
CA ILE A 189 25.62 -1.68 -2.74
C ILE A 189 26.09 -0.38 -2.08
N ARG A 190 27.31 -0.37 -1.53
CA ARG A 190 27.93 0.82 -0.91
C ARG A 190 29.21 1.28 -1.62
N ASP A 191 29.81 0.41 -2.41
CA ASP A 191 30.97 0.77 -3.23
C ASP A 191 30.49 1.44 -4.51
N GLN A 192 30.84 2.72 -4.69
CA GLN A 192 30.45 3.52 -5.85
C GLN A 192 30.96 2.95 -7.17
N HIS A 193 32.05 2.17 -7.13
CA HIS A 193 32.59 1.50 -8.33
C HIS A 193 31.79 0.28 -8.76
N GLN A 194 30.91 -0.23 -7.89
CA GLN A 194 30.04 -1.39 -8.15
C GLN A 194 28.57 -0.99 -8.29
N PHE A 195 28.27 0.31 -8.26
CA PHE A 195 26.91 0.79 -8.45
C PHE A 195 26.39 0.38 -9.82
N MET A 196 25.22 -0.26 -9.81
CA MET A 196 24.53 -0.72 -10.99
C MET A 196 23.78 0.43 -11.65
N LEU A 197 23.13 1.30 -10.86
CA LEU A 197 22.17 2.28 -11.39
C LEU A 197 22.73 3.71 -11.44
N SER A 198 23.93 3.96 -10.91
CA SER A 198 24.54 5.29 -10.80
C SER A 198 26.02 5.35 -11.23
N GLY A 199 26.23 5.54 -12.54
CA GLY A 199 27.52 5.85 -13.17
C GLY A 199 27.50 7.12 -14.04
N SER A 200 28.63 7.45 -14.68
CA SER A 200 28.74 8.54 -15.65
C SER A 200 27.87 8.25 -16.87
N GLY A 201 26.78 9.01 -17.01
CA GLY A 201 25.70 8.71 -17.95
C GLY A 201 24.70 7.71 -17.37
N SER A 202 24.21 7.91 -16.14
CA SER A 202 23.15 7.11 -15.51
C SER A 202 21.76 7.77 -15.62
N ILE A 203 20.71 6.99 -15.40
CA ILE A 203 19.31 7.42 -15.42
C ILE A 203 19.00 8.50 -14.36
N SER A 204 19.71 8.49 -13.22
CA SER A 204 19.46 9.39 -12.08
C SER A 204 20.18 10.74 -12.17
N GLY A 205 21.36 10.80 -12.80
CA GLY A 205 22.21 12.00 -12.84
C GLY A 205 22.87 12.38 -11.51
N VAL A 206 22.77 11.54 -10.46
CA VAL A 206 23.32 11.79 -9.12
C VAL A 206 24.11 10.58 -8.63
N VAL A 207 25.24 10.80 -7.96
CA VAL A 207 26.05 9.73 -7.33
C VAL A 207 25.62 9.58 -5.86
N PRO A 208 25.00 8.47 -5.46
CA PRO A 208 24.55 8.25 -4.08
C PRO A 208 25.68 7.77 -3.15
N LYS A 209 25.38 7.63 -1.86
CA LYS A 209 26.20 6.89 -0.90
C LYS A 209 25.93 5.39 -0.90
N LYS A 210 24.72 4.98 -1.30
CA LYS A 210 24.35 3.56 -1.43
C LYS A 210 23.24 3.36 -2.48
N GLU A 211 23.20 2.17 -3.06
CA GLU A 211 22.06 1.66 -3.82
C GLU A 211 21.36 0.58 -2.99
N ASP A 212 20.04 0.61 -2.96
CA ASP A 212 19.18 -0.33 -2.25
C ASP A 212 18.11 -0.86 -3.22
N ILE A 213 18.38 -2.04 -3.79
CA ILE A 213 17.68 -2.58 -4.96
C ILE A 213 16.95 -3.87 -4.57
N ASP A 214 15.66 -3.94 -4.86
CA ASP A 214 14.88 -5.17 -4.77
C ASP A 214 14.91 -5.88 -6.13
N ILE A 215 15.30 -7.15 -6.17
CA ILE A 215 15.36 -7.97 -7.39
C ILE A 215 14.33 -9.10 -7.28
N ALA A 216 13.46 -9.24 -8.28
CA ALA A 216 12.40 -10.25 -8.34
C ALA A 216 12.65 -11.20 -9.53
N PHE A 217 12.94 -12.47 -9.23
CA PHE A 217 13.17 -13.52 -10.22
C PHE A 217 11.90 -14.33 -10.45
N PHE A 218 11.39 -14.31 -11.69
CA PHE A 218 10.25 -15.09 -12.16
C PHE A 218 10.76 -16.20 -13.07
N SER A 219 10.68 -17.43 -12.59
CA SER A 219 11.21 -18.59 -13.31
C SER A 219 10.61 -19.87 -12.73
N THR A 220 10.62 -20.95 -13.51
CA THR A 220 10.39 -22.27 -12.93
C THR A 220 11.69 -22.75 -12.25
N PRO A 221 11.61 -23.59 -11.20
CA PRO A 221 12.80 -24.10 -10.52
C PRO A 221 13.82 -24.75 -11.47
N SER A 222 13.32 -25.51 -12.46
CA SER A 222 14.18 -26.16 -13.45
C SER A 222 14.90 -25.18 -14.37
N ILE A 223 14.26 -24.07 -14.76
CA ILE A 223 14.88 -23.10 -15.66
C ILE A 223 15.94 -22.30 -14.92
N LEU A 224 15.63 -21.79 -13.72
CA LEU A 224 16.59 -21.04 -12.94
C LEU A 224 17.85 -21.88 -12.65
N HIS A 225 17.68 -23.14 -12.22
CA HIS A 225 18.81 -24.03 -11.97
C HIS A 225 19.69 -24.20 -13.22
N LYS A 226 19.10 -24.45 -14.38
CA LYS A 226 19.86 -24.60 -15.64
C LYS A 226 20.57 -23.32 -16.07
N VAL A 227 19.98 -22.15 -15.83
CA VAL A 227 20.65 -20.88 -16.13
C VAL A 227 21.86 -20.69 -15.21
N LEU A 228 21.73 -20.99 -13.92
CA LEU A 228 22.75 -20.75 -12.90
C LEU A 228 23.82 -21.84 -12.77
N GLU A 229 23.59 -23.05 -13.27
CA GLU A 229 24.54 -24.16 -13.12
C GLU A 229 25.93 -23.87 -13.76
N PRO A 230 26.98 -24.57 -13.33
CA PRO A 230 28.30 -24.50 -13.97
C PRO A 230 28.24 -24.84 -15.47
N GLY A 231 29.11 -24.23 -16.27
CA GLY A 231 29.17 -24.49 -17.72
C GLY A 231 29.62 -23.28 -18.52
N THR A 232 29.33 -23.29 -19.82
CA THR A 232 29.66 -22.18 -20.75
C THR A 232 28.36 -21.64 -21.38
N PRO A 233 27.94 -20.40 -21.05
CA PRO A 233 28.45 -19.56 -19.97
C PRO A 233 28.05 -20.11 -18.58
N SER A 234 28.84 -19.81 -17.56
CA SER A 234 28.54 -20.17 -16.16
C SER A 234 27.45 -19.24 -15.60
N GLY A 235 26.74 -19.65 -14.55
CA GLY A 235 25.74 -18.79 -13.90
C GLY A 235 26.27 -17.42 -13.48
N VAL A 236 27.50 -17.37 -12.95
CA VAL A 236 28.19 -16.12 -12.61
C VAL A 236 28.41 -15.24 -13.83
N MET A 237 28.81 -15.83 -14.97
CA MET A 237 29.00 -15.10 -16.23
C MET A 237 27.66 -14.56 -16.75
N VAL A 238 26.59 -15.35 -16.68
CA VAL A 238 25.24 -14.92 -17.07
C VAL A 238 24.78 -13.73 -16.21
N LEU A 239 24.87 -13.84 -14.88
CA LEU A 239 24.46 -12.76 -13.97
C LEU A 239 25.31 -11.50 -14.14
N ASN A 240 26.62 -11.65 -14.32
CA ASN A 240 27.51 -10.52 -14.58
C ASN A 240 27.13 -9.80 -15.89
N THR A 241 26.92 -10.55 -16.97
CA THR A 241 26.49 -9.98 -18.26
C THR A 241 25.12 -9.30 -18.14
N LEU A 242 24.17 -9.92 -17.46
CA LEU A 242 22.84 -9.34 -17.24
C LEU A 242 22.91 -8.01 -16.47
N PHE A 243 23.64 -7.97 -15.36
CA PHE A 243 23.76 -6.75 -14.54
C PHE A 243 24.56 -5.65 -15.25
N ASP A 244 25.53 -6.01 -16.08
CA ASP A 244 26.22 -5.06 -16.97
C ASP A 244 25.24 -4.42 -17.98
N GLN A 245 24.36 -5.21 -18.61
CA GLN A 245 23.35 -4.66 -19.52
C GLN A 245 22.34 -3.75 -18.79
N ILE A 246 21.96 -4.09 -17.56
CA ILE A 246 21.04 -3.30 -16.75
C ILE A 246 21.67 -1.96 -16.34
N GLY A 247 22.96 -1.96 -16.00
CA GLY A 247 23.62 -0.79 -15.42
C GLY A 247 24.11 0.25 -16.41
N ASN A 248 24.29 -0.13 -17.68
CA ASN A 248 24.74 0.79 -18.72
C ASN A 248 23.55 1.51 -19.39
N ASN A 249 23.62 2.84 -19.53
CA ASN A 249 22.64 3.60 -20.32
C ASN A 249 22.67 3.26 -21.83
N HIS A 250 23.75 2.61 -22.28
CA HIS A 250 23.91 2.07 -23.63
C HIS A 250 24.22 0.59 -23.52
N LEU A 251 23.48 -0.23 -24.28
CA LEU A 251 23.69 -1.67 -24.29
C LEU A 251 25.05 -2.00 -24.89
N ASN A 252 25.74 -2.97 -24.30
CA ASN A 252 27.02 -3.44 -24.81
C ASN A 252 26.75 -4.50 -25.88
N GLU A 253 26.92 -4.13 -27.15
CA GLU A 253 26.71 -5.01 -28.32
C GLU A 253 27.93 -5.91 -28.62
N ASP A 254 29.08 -5.65 -27.99
CA ASP A 254 30.32 -6.43 -28.14
C ASP A 254 30.33 -7.67 -27.23
N LEU A 255 29.22 -8.42 -27.21
CA LEU A 255 29.12 -9.68 -26.49
C LEU A 255 29.54 -10.86 -27.37
N PRO A 256 30.07 -11.96 -26.78
CA PRO A 256 30.32 -13.20 -27.52
C PRO A 256 29.02 -13.74 -28.10
N LYS A 257 28.81 -13.56 -29.42
CA LYS A 257 27.54 -13.86 -30.12
C LYS A 257 27.17 -15.35 -30.10
N ASP A 258 28.13 -16.21 -29.84
CA ASP A 258 27.96 -17.66 -29.66
C ASP A 258 27.37 -18.02 -28.28
N LEU A 259 27.45 -17.11 -27.30
CA LEU A 259 26.96 -17.30 -25.93
C LEU A 259 25.79 -16.37 -25.57
N PHE A 260 25.79 -15.15 -26.11
CA PHE A 260 24.83 -14.12 -25.76
C PHE A 260 24.33 -13.34 -26.98
N GLU A 261 23.04 -13.03 -26.97
CA GLU A 261 22.41 -12.05 -27.85
C GLU A 261 21.53 -11.12 -27.00
N VAL A 262 21.43 -9.84 -27.38
CA VAL A 262 20.59 -8.86 -26.69
C VAL A 262 19.51 -8.38 -27.65
N ILE A 263 18.25 -8.57 -27.27
CA ILE A 263 17.08 -8.11 -28.02
C ILE A 263 16.50 -6.88 -27.32
N CYS A 264 16.30 -5.80 -28.07
CA CYS A 264 15.97 -4.49 -27.55
C CYS A 264 14.51 -4.11 -27.79
N THR A 265 13.91 -3.39 -26.83
CA THR A 265 12.67 -2.65 -27.07
C THR A 265 13.00 -1.22 -27.58
N PRO A 266 12.35 -0.72 -28.66
CA PRO A 266 12.77 0.51 -29.37
C PRO A 266 12.80 1.82 -28.57
N SER A 267 12.30 1.87 -27.33
CA SER A 267 12.05 3.12 -26.58
C SER A 267 12.72 3.25 -25.20
N ASN A 268 13.38 2.21 -24.68
CA ASN A 268 13.64 2.07 -23.23
C ASN A 268 15.10 1.83 -22.84
N SER A 269 16.06 2.63 -23.36
CA SER A 269 17.51 2.52 -23.09
C SER A 269 17.84 2.01 -21.66
N GLY A 270 18.31 0.77 -21.55
CA GLY A 270 18.74 0.08 -20.31
C GLY A 270 17.62 -0.36 -19.35
N LYS A 271 16.43 0.26 -19.38
CA LYS A 271 15.33 -0.02 -18.44
C LYS A 271 14.57 -1.31 -18.71
N SER A 272 14.58 -1.80 -19.94
CA SER A 272 13.99 -3.09 -20.29
C SER A 272 14.69 -3.69 -21.50
N GLY A 273 14.77 -5.01 -21.56
CA GLY A 273 15.32 -5.73 -22.70
C GLY A 273 15.26 -7.24 -22.48
N CYS A 274 15.84 -7.99 -23.41
CA CYS A 274 15.98 -9.43 -23.32
C CYS A 274 17.44 -9.83 -23.55
N LEU A 275 18.01 -10.58 -22.61
CA LEU A 275 19.29 -11.26 -22.78
C LEU A 275 18.99 -12.71 -23.16
N VAL A 276 19.34 -13.07 -24.39
CA VAL A 276 19.31 -14.44 -24.89
C VAL A 276 20.62 -15.11 -24.48
N VAL A 277 20.52 -16.25 -23.81
CA VAL A 277 21.66 -17.03 -23.31
C VAL A 277 21.71 -18.37 -24.03
N HIS A 278 22.81 -18.63 -24.72
CA HIS A 278 23.09 -19.88 -25.40
C HIS A 278 24.02 -20.73 -24.55
N LYS A 279 23.45 -21.65 -23.78
CA LYS A 279 24.21 -22.56 -22.91
C LYS A 279 24.69 -23.77 -23.69
N GLN A 280 25.99 -23.97 -23.71
CA GLN A 280 26.67 -25.06 -24.42
C GLN A 280 26.86 -26.25 -23.48
N TYR A 281 26.35 -27.41 -23.89
CA TYR A 281 26.58 -28.70 -23.24
C TYR A 281 27.35 -29.62 -24.18
N ASP A 282 27.99 -30.67 -23.65
CA ASP A 282 28.83 -31.60 -24.43
C ASP A 282 28.14 -32.23 -25.67
N SER A 283 26.80 -32.27 -25.68
CA SER A 283 25.99 -32.92 -26.72
C SER A 283 25.00 -32.01 -27.46
N HIS A 284 24.71 -30.82 -26.94
CA HIS A 284 23.69 -29.92 -27.50
C HIS A 284 23.78 -28.51 -26.90
N GLN A 285 23.10 -27.55 -27.53
CA GLN A 285 22.93 -26.19 -27.02
C GLN A 285 21.50 -25.99 -26.53
N GLN A 286 21.31 -25.33 -25.38
CA GLN A 286 19.99 -24.85 -24.94
C GLN A 286 19.98 -23.33 -24.91
N THR A 287 18.87 -22.75 -25.35
CA THR A 287 18.66 -21.30 -25.36
C THR A 287 17.69 -20.91 -24.25
N PHE A 288 18.01 -19.83 -23.55
CA PHE A 288 17.17 -19.22 -22.53
C PHE A 288 16.96 -17.74 -22.84
N PHE A 289 15.79 -17.22 -22.50
CA PHE A 289 15.42 -15.82 -22.65
C PHE A 289 15.29 -15.21 -21.25
N ILE A 290 16.06 -14.15 -20.98
CA ILE A 290 16.07 -13.43 -19.72
C ILE A 290 15.60 -12.00 -19.98
N ASN A 291 14.29 -11.77 -19.81
CA ASN A 291 13.72 -10.44 -19.93
C ASN A 291 13.91 -9.67 -18.63
N TRP A 292 14.27 -8.39 -18.70
CA TRP A 292 14.34 -7.55 -17.51
C TRP A 292 13.50 -6.28 -17.63
N GLU A 293 13.07 -5.78 -16.47
CA GLU A 293 12.40 -4.49 -16.31
C GLU A 293 12.92 -3.80 -15.04
N VAL A 294 13.44 -2.58 -15.19
CA VAL A 294 13.84 -1.72 -14.07
C VAL A 294 12.72 -0.73 -13.80
N LYS A 295 12.15 -0.77 -12.59
CA LYS A 295 10.99 0.01 -12.18
C LYS A 295 11.27 0.90 -10.98
N GLY A 296 10.80 2.15 -11.04
CA GLY A 296 10.72 3.05 -9.89
C GLY A 296 12.07 3.53 -9.35
N ILE A 297 12.98 3.93 -10.23
CA ILE A 297 14.28 4.50 -9.83
C ILE A 297 14.03 5.83 -9.09
N HIS A 298 14.39 5.89 -7.81
CA HIS A 298 14.19 7.06 -6.97
C HIS A 298 15.44 7.38 -6.14
N TYR A 299 15.81 8.66 -6.07
CA TYR A 299 16.91 9.15 -5.25
C TYR A 299 16.38 9.84 -3.99
N ASP A 300 16.61 9.24 -2.83
CA ASP A 300 16.34 9.86 -1.53
C ASP A 300 17.50 10.77 -1.13
N GLN A 301 17.23 12.07 -1.10
CA GLN A 301 18.20 13.10 -0.72
C GLN A 301 18.67 12.99 0.74
N ALA A 302 17.79 12.58 1.67
CA ALA A 302 18.08 12.60 3.09
C ALA A 302 19.08 11.50 3.47
N SER A 303 18.88 10.29 2.93
CA SER A 303 19.77 9.16 3.15
C SER A 303 20.90 9.05 2.11
N SER A 304 20.84 9.84 1.02
CA SER A 304 21.71 9.74 -0.15
C SER A 304 21.70 8.31 -0.72
N THR A 305 20.50 7.83 -1.02
CA THR A 305 20.25 6.44 -1.46
C THR A 305 19.50 6.43 -2.77
N ILE A 306 19.90 5.57 -3.71
CA ILE A 306 19.05 5.19 -4.84
C ILE A 306 18.30 3.93 -4.48
N THR A 307 16.98 3.92 -4.72
CA THR A 307 16.12 2.74 -4.63
C THR A 307 15.54 2.39 -5.99
N ALA A 308 15.40 1.10 -6.29
CA ALA A 308 14.77 0.61 -7.51
C ALA A 308 14.28 -0.84 -7.34
N ASN A 309 13.43 -1.28 -8.27
CA ASN A 309 13.02 -2.68 -8.38
C ASN A 309 13.47 -3.23 -9.74
N ILE A 310 14.12 -4.39 -9.76
CA ILE A 310 14.53 -5.09 -10.98
C ILE A 310 13.72 -6.38 -11.08
N PHE A 311 12.96 -6.53 -12.15
CA PHE A 311 12.19 -7.73 -12.45
C PHE A 311 12.95 -8.51 -13.50
N ILE A 312 13.15 -9.80 -13.28
CA ILE A 312 13.89 -10.70 -14.17
C ILE A 312 13.00 -11.91 -14.47
N TYR A 313 12.60 -12.06 -15.72
CA TYR A 313 11.77 -13.17 -16.20
C TYR A 313 12.63 -14.13 -17.01
N MET A 314 12.74 -15.37 -16.57
CA MET A 314 13.56 -16.39 -17.22
C MET A 314 12.69 -17.50 -17.82
N GLY A 315 12.90 -17.80 -19.10
CA GLY A 315 12.13 -18.82 -19.82
C GLY A 315 12.95 -19.52 -20.90
N GLN A 316 12.44 -20.64 -21.42
CA GLN A 316 12.95 -21.26 -22.65
C GLN A 316 12.19 -20.81 -23.90
N ASN A 317 10.96 -20.32 -23.73
CA ASN A 317 10.13 -19.68 -24.76
C ASN A 317 9.51 -18.40 -24.18
N GLU A 318 9.47 -17.30 -24.95
CA GLU A 318 8.85 -16.04 -24.55
C GLU A 318 7.38 -16.20 -24.09
N GLN A 319 6.63 -17.13 -24.67
CA GLN A 319 5.19 -17.31 -24.42
C GLN A 319 4.85 -18.11 -23.15
N SER A 320 5.83 -18.72 -22.46
CA SER A 320 5.54 -19.69 -21.39
C SER A 320 4.84 -19.10 -20.16
N VAL A 321 5.17 -17.86 -19.78
CA VAL A 321 4.56 -17.19 -18.61
C VAL A 321 3.15 -16.68 -18.93
N GLY A 322 2.93 -16.13 -20.13
CA GLY A 322 1.60 -15.66 -20.56
C GLY A 322 0.57 -16.78 -20.55
N LYS A 323 0.94 -17.96 -21.05
CA LYS A 323 0.06 -19.14 -21.07
C LYS A 323 -0.36 -19.59 -19.66
N GLN A 324 0.54 -19.55 -18.67
CA GLN A 324 0.20 -19.91 -17.29
C GLN A 324 -0.74 -18.89 -16.65
N VAL A 325 -0.57 -17.61 -16.95
CA VAL A 325 -1.50 -16.56 -16.53
C VAL A 325 -2.88 -16.79 -17.16
N GLU A 326 -2.95 -17.12 -18.45
CA GLU A 326 -4.21 -17.49 -19.13
C GLU A 326 -4.87 -18.72 -18.51
N GLU A 327 -4.10 -19.76 -18.16
CA GLU A 327 -4.60 -20.95 -17.47
C GLU A 327 -5.18 -20.59 -16.09
N LEU A 328 -4.53 -19.72 -15.31
CA LEU A 328 -5.09 -19.21 -14.05
C LEU A 328 -6.39 -18.45 -14.26
N ILE A 329 -6.44 -17.56 -15.26
CA ILE A 329 -7.65 -16.80 -15.59
C ILE A 329 -8.79 -17.76 -15.94
N SER A 330 -8.52 -18.77 -16.77
CA SER A 330 -9.52 -19.77 -17.18
C SER A 330 -10.06 -20.62 -16.02
N SER A 331 -9.33 -20.69 -14.89
CA SER A 331 -9.76 -21.42 -13.70
C SER A 331 -10.74 -20.62 -12.81
N ILE A 332 -10.95 -19.34 -13.10
CA ILE A 332 -11.84 -18.47 -12.33
C ILE A 332 -13.31 -18.84 -12.62
N ASN A 333 -14.01 -19.30 -11.59
CA ASN A 333 -15.37 -19.81 -11.73
C ASN A 333 -16.42 -18.68 -11.62
N MET A 334 -16.85 -18.12 -12.76
CA MET A 334 -17.90 -17.09 -12.87
C MET A 334 -19.11 -17.61 -13.68
N PRO A 335 -19.86 -18.59 -13.16
CA PRO A 335 -20.88 -19.30 -13.92
C PRO A 335 -22.05 -18.43 -14.39
N ILE A 336 -22.36 -17.34 -13.68
CA ILE A 336 -23.42 -16.40 -14.05
C ILE A 336 -22.92 -15.51 -15.18
N GLN A 337 -21.72 -14.92 -15.04
CA GLN A 337 -21.09 -14.12 -16.09
C GLN A 337 -20.93 -14.90 -17.39
N HIS A 338 -20.41 -16.13 -17.33
CA HIS A 338 -20.25 -16.99 -18.51
C HIS A 338 -21.59 -17.25 -19.21
N TYR A 339 -22.64 -17.58 -18.46
CA TYR A 339 -23.95 -17.81 -19.04
C TYR A 339 -24.51 -16.54 -19.70
N VAL A 340 -24.36 -15.38 -19.05
CA VAL A 340 -24.79 -14.09 -19.62
C VAL A 340 -24.00 -13.76 -20.88
N TYR A 341 -22.68 -13.92 -20.85
CA TYR A 341 -21.81 -13.71 -22.01
C TYR A 341 -22.19 -14.59 -23.21
N ASP A 342 -22.48 -15.88 -22.99
CA ASP A 342 -22.83 -16.81 -24.06
C ASP A 342 -24.19 -16.53 -24.71
N ASN A 343 -25.10 -15.91 -23.96
CA ASN A 343 -26.46 -15.64 -24.40
C ASN A 343 -26.72 -14.15 -24.69
N LEU A 344 -25.68 -13.31 -24.71
CA LEU A 344 -25.80 -11.88 -24.94
C LEU A 344 -26.16 -11.58 -26.42
N PRO A 345 -27.30 -10.90 -26.70
CA PRO A 345 -27.73 -10.61 -28.08
C PRO A 345 -26.71 -9.77 -28.86
N GLU A 346 -26.05 -8.82 -28.21
CA GLU A 346 -25.12 -7.87 -28.80
C GLU A 346 -23.70 -8.43 -29.01
N LYS A 347 -23.43 -9.67 -28.57
CA LYS A 347 -22.09 -10.30 -28.59
C LYS A 347 -21.40 -10.20 -29.95
N LEU A 348 -22.06 -10.68 -31.00
CA LEU A 348 -21.47 -10.71 -32.35
C LEU A 348 -21.23 -9.29 -32.89
N SER A 349 -22.15 -8.35 -32.64
CA SER A 349 -21.99 -6.97 -33.09
C SER A 349 -20.81 -6.25 -32.42
N LEU A 350 -20.62 -6.48 -31.11
CA LEU A 350 -19.51 -5.92 -30.36
C LEU A 350 -18.18 -6.51 -30.83
N GLN A 351 -18.10 -7.84 -31.01
CA GLN A 351 -16.88 -8.50 -31.49
C GLN A 351 -16.41 -8.05 -32.87
N CYS A 352 -17.32 -7.69 -33.78
CA CYS A 352 -16.95 -7.26 -35.13
C CYS A 352 -16.39 -5.84 -35.20
N SER A 353 -16.87 -4.90 -34.38
CA SER A 353 -16.47 -3.49 -34.46
C SER A 353 -16.86 -2.71 -33.20
N ASN A 354 -16.09 -2.85 -32.12
CA ASN A 354 -16.28 -2.10 -30.89
C ASN A 354 -15.36 -0.86 -30.83
N PRO A 355 -15.90 0.38 -30.83
CA PRO A 355 -15.11 1.61 -30.75
C PRO A 355 -14.88 2.11 -29.32
N TYR A 356 -15.29 1.35 -28.29
CA TYR A 356 -15.31 1.80 -26.91
C TYR A 356 -14.04 1.41 -26.17
N HIS A 357 -13.41 2.43 -25.61
CA HIS A 357 -12.27 2.34 -24.72
C HIS A 357 -12.76 2.47 -23.27
N LEU A 358 -12.07 1.81 -22.35
CA LEU A 358 -12.41 1.74 -20.94
C LEU A 358 -11.34 2.41 -20.10
N PHE A 359 -11.78 3.34 -19.26
CA PHE A 359 -11.02 3.80 -18.09
C PHE A 359 -11.56 3.09 -16.86
N VAL A 360 -10.75 2.22 -16.26
CA VAL A 360 -11.20 1.33 -15.18
C VAL A 360 -10.57 1.73 -13.85
N LEU A 361 -11.39 1.88 -12.81
CA LEU A 361 -10.98 1.96 -11.41
C LEU A 361 -11.70 0.87 -10.62
N HIS A 362 -10.98 -0.11 -10.11
CA HIS A 362 -11.64 -1.21 -9.39
C HIS A 362 -10.71 -1.89 -8.38
N HIS A 363 -11.29 -2.72 -7.52
CA HIS A 363 -10.60 -3.62 -6.62
C HIS A 363 -9.71 -4.60 -7.38
N ARG A 364 -8.71 -5.13 -6.66
CA ARG A 364 -7.72 -6.06 -7.21
C ARG A 364 -8.14 -7.50 -6.93
N THR A 365 -9.13 -8.01 -7.66
CA THR A 365 -9.70 -9.35 -7.43
C THR A 365 -9.75 -10.19 -8.70
N HIS A 366 -9.85 -11.51 -8.55
CA HIS A 366 -9.97 -12.42 -9.70
C HIS A 366 -11.33 -12.29 -10.41
N GLU A 367 -12.40 -11.86 -9.74
CA GLU A 367 -13.68 -11.55 -10.41
C GLU A 367 -13.55 -10.34 -11.36
N VAL A 368 -12.77 -9.33 -10.98
CA VAL A 368 -12.46 -8.20 -11.84
C VAL A 368 -11.60 -8.63 -13.01
N VAL A 369 -10.57 -9.48 -12.78
CA VAL A 369 -9.77 -10.10 -13.85
C VAL A 369 -10.68 -10.74 -14.91
N MET A 370 -11.59 -11.61 -14.48
CA MET A 370 -12.48 -12.33 -15.41
C MET A 370 -13.44 -11.39 -16.14
N THR A 371 -13.91 -10.34 -15.45
CA THR A 371 -14.78 -9.32 -16.06
C THR A 371 -14.04 -8.52 -17.14
N LEU A 372 -12.78 -8.13 -16.88
CA LEU A 372 -11.93 -7.45 -17.86
C LEU A 372 -11.61 -8.35 -19.06
N GLN A 373 -11.31 -9.63 -18.82
CA GLN A 373 -11.12 -10.62 -19.89
C GLN A 373 -12.39 -10.77 -20.75
N THR A 374 -13.57 -10.78 -20.13
CA THR A 374 -14.85 -10.86 -20.83
C THR A 374 -15.13 -9.60 -21.65
N LEU A 375 -14.77 -8.42 -21.14
CA LEU A 375 -14.88 -7.15 -21.86
C LEU A 375 -13.94 -7.11 -23.08
N ASP A 376 -12.69 -7.54 -22.93
CA ASP A 376 -11.73 -7.68 -24.04
C ASP A 376 -12.25 -8.67 -25.10
N ALA A 377 -12.84 -9.81 -24.67
CA ALA A 377 -13.47 -10.77 -25.57
C ALA A 377 -14.75 -10.26 -26.26
N LEU A 378 -15.35 -9.17 -25.77
CA LEU A 378 -16.41 -8.39 -26.43
C LEU A 378 -15.86 -7.23 -27.27
N GLY A 379 -14.54 -7.08 -27.37
CA GLY A 379 -13.86 -6.07 -28.18
C GLY A 379 -13.67 -4.71 -27.49
N PHE A 380 -13.94 -4.57 -26.19
CA PHE A 380 -13.62 -3.33 -25.47
C PHE A 380 -12.11 -3.20 -25.30
N HIS A 381 -11.57 -1.99 -25.43
CA HIS A 381 -10.14 -1.74 -25.22
C HIS A 381 -9.89 -1.10 -23.85
N ILE A 382 -9.01 -1.66 -23.02
CA ILE A 382 -8.71 -1.11 -21.70
C ILE A 382 -7.53 -0.15 -21.82
N ASP A 383 -7.81 1.16 -21.81
CA ASP A 383 -6.76 2.20 -21.94
C ASP A 383 -5.97 2.37 -20.64
N ALA A 384 -6.65 2.25 -19.49
CA ALA A 384 -6.02 2.31 -18.18
C ALA A 384 -6.85 1.52 -17.15
N PHE A 385 -6.14 0.83 -16.26
CA PHE A 385 -6.74 0.19 -15.09
C PHE A 385 -6.02 0.63 -13.81
N ILE A 386 -6.73 1.33 -12.93
CA ILE A 386 -6.24 1.73 -11.62
C ILE A 386 -6.79 0.78 -10.56
N GLY A 387 -5.89 -0.01 -9.97
CA GLY A 387 -6.18 -0.91 -8.85
C GLY A 387 -6.27 -0.15 -7.54
N ILE A 388 -7.42 -0.29 -6.86
CA ILE A 388 -7.64 0.28 -5.54
C ILE A 388 -6.86 -0.58 -4.51
N PRO A 389 -5.88 -0.01 -3.79
CA PRO A 389 -5.02 -0.81 -2.92
C PRO A 389 -5.69 -1.13 -1.59
N TYR A 390 -5.83 -2.42 -1.31
CA TYR A 390 -6.19 -2.99 -0.01
C TYR A 390 -5.17 -4.09 0.31
N GLY A 391 -4.38 -3.93 1.39
CA GLY A 391 -3.42 -4.94 1.85
C GLY A 391 -2.20 -5.19 0.95
N GLU A 392 -1.40 -6.20 1.35
CA GLU A 392 -0.18 -6.66 0.66
C GLU A 392 -0.44 -7.33 -0.70
N SER A 393 0.65 -7.55 -1.46
CA SER A 393 0.67 -8.05 -2.84
C SER A 393 0.24 -9.52 -2.94
N ASN A 394 -0.87 -9.79 -3.63
CA ASN A 394 -1.16 -11.10 -4.20
C ASN A 394 -0.62 -11.16 -5.64
N TRP A 395 0.60 -11.69 -5.79
CA TRP A 395 1.30 -11.74 -7.08
C TRP A 395 0.47 -12.38 -8.21
N PRO A 396 -0.18 -13.56 -8.03
CA PRO A 396 -1.08 -14.12 -9.02
C PRO A 396 -2.13 -13.15 -9.54
N ILE A 397 -2.83 -12.45 -8.64
CA ILE A 397 -3.86 -11.49 -9.04
C ILE A 397 -3.22 -10.31 -9.77
N MET A 398 -2.09 -9.76 -9.30
CA MET A 398 -1.44 -8.64 -9.99
C MET A 398 -0.99 -9.02 -11.40
N ARG A 399 -0.43 -10.23 -11.57
CA ARG A 399 0.00 -10.72 -12.90
C ARG A 399 -1.18 -10.92 -13.85
N MET A 400 -2.31 -11.44 -13.34
CA MET A 400 -3.52 -11.55 -14.13
C MET A 400 -4.08 -10.16 -14.51
N LEU A 401 -4.15 -9.21 -13.57
CA LEU A 401 -4.64 -7.85 -13.84
C LEU A 401 -3.77 -7.10 -14.85
N ASP A 402 -2.45 -7.17 -14.70
CA ASP A 402 -1.48 -6.59 -15.63
C ASP A 402 -1.60 -7.18 -17.04
N HIS A 403 -1.88 -8.50 -17.13
CA HIS A 403 -2.11 -9.20 -18.39
C HIS A 403 -3.42 -8.77 -19.05
N VAL A 404 -4.57 -8.88 -18.36
CA VAL A 404 -5.88 -8.57 -18.94
C VAL A 404 -6.08 -7.08 -19.24
N SER A 405 -5.34 -6.19 -18.57
CA SER A 405 -5.37 -4.76 -18.88
C SER A 405 -4.41 -4.36 -20.01
N GLY A 406 -3.66 -5.30 -20.60
CA GLY A 406 -2.69 -5.00 -21.66
C GLY A 406 -1.53 -4.12 -21.17
N GLN A 407 -1.02 -4.36 -19.96
CA GLN A 407 0.10 -3.61 -19.34
C GLN A 407 -0.21 -2.13 -19.02
N THR A 408 -1.48 -1.82 -18.78
CA THR A 408 -1.96 -0.49 -18.35
C THR A 408 -2.37 -0.41 -16.88
N TYR A 409 -1.99 -1.40 -16.07
CA TYR A 409 -2.32 -1.50 -14.65
C TYR A 409 -1.49 -0.54 -13.78
N ARG A 410 -2.15 0.21 -12.89
CA ARG A 410 -1.54 1.20 -11.99
C ARG A 410 -2.09 1.04 -10.59
N CYS A 411 -1.27 1.19 -9.56
CA CYS A 411 -1.77 1.23 -8.18
C CYS A 411 -0.89 2.08 -7.26
N LEU A 412 -1.43 2.41 -6.08
CA LEU A 412 -0.70 3.08 -5.01
C LEU A 412 -0.30 2.07 -3.93
N ARG A 413 0.75 2.40 -3.18
CA ARG A 413 1.08 1.73 -1.92
C ARG A 413 0.92 2.67 -0.74
N MET A 414 0.50 2.11 0.37
CA MET A 414 0.51 2.77 1.68
C MET A 414 1.88 2.59 2.32
N ILE A 415 2.42 3.65 2.91
CA ILE A 415 3.67 3.65 3.67
C ILE A 415 3.34 4.07 5.10
N GLN A 416 3.34 3.08 6.00
CA GLN A 416 3.12 3.28 7.43
C GLN A 416 4.45 3.47 8.16
N HIS A 417 4.43 4.22 9.26
CA HIS A 417 5.60 4.47 10.09
C HIS A 417 5.20 4.44 11.57
N PRO A 418 6.02 3.89 12.49
CA PRO A 418 5.64 3.77 13.90
C PRO A 418 5.31 5.10 14.61
N ILE A 419 5.88 6.20 14.10
CA ILE A 419 5.83 7.55 14.72
C ILE A 419 5.42 8.67 13.72
N LYS A 420 5.28 8.38 12.41
CA LYS A 420 5.00 9.42 11.39
C LYS A 420 3.66 9.13 10.73
N PRO A 421 2.94 10.15 10.24
CA PRO A 421 1.69 9.95 9.52
C PRO A 421 1.89 9.06 8.29
N THR A 422 0.89 8.24 8.00
CA THR A 422 0.82 7.40 6.81
C THR A 422 0.96 8.22 5.53
N GLN A 423 1.78 7.74 4.60
CA GLN A 423 1.96 8.34 3.27
C GLN A 423 1.48 7.40 2.17
N TYR A 424 1.12 7.96 1.03
CA TYR A 424 0.70 7.22 -0.17
C TYR A 424 1.64 7.55 -1.32
N LYS A 425 2.20 6.53 -1.95
CA LYS A 425 3.10 6.68 -3.12
C LYS A 425 2.63 5.78 -4.25
N PHE A 426 3.03 6.11 -5.48
CA PHE A 426 2.88 5.19 -6.61
C PHE A 426 3.63 3.88 -6.35
N ASP A 427 2.98 2.74 -6.58
CA ASP A 427 3.60 1.43 -6.41
C ASP A 427 4.22 0.94 -7.73
N PHE A 428 5.47 1.33 -7.97
CA PHE A 428 6.23 0.87 -9.13
C PHE A 428 6.48 -0.64 -9.13
N LYS A 429 6.40 -1.31 -7.97
CA LYS A 429 6.62 -2.76 -7.87
C LYS A 429 5.39 -3.53 -8.36
N GLN A 430 4.19 -3.06 -8.03
CA GLN A 430 2.95 -3.76 -8.39
C GLN A 430 2.25 -3.19 -9.63
N SER A 431 2.68 -2.04 -10.14
CA SER A 431 2.15 -1.47 -11.39
C SER A 431 2.87 -2.02 -12.63
N SER A 432 2.24 -1.90 -13.80
CA SER A 432 2.89 -2.23 -15.06
C SER A 432 4.15 -1.39 -15.28
N PHE A 433 5.00 -1.90 -16.17
CA PHE A 433 6.19 -1.17 -16.59
C PHE A 433 5.83 0.20 -17.17
N LEU A 434 6.64 1.21 -16.83
CA LEU A 434 6.47 2.57 -17.29
C LEU A 434 7.73 3.08 -17.99
N PRO A 435 7.58 3.81 -19.13
CA PRO A 435 8.68 4.57 -19.71
C PRO A 435 9.27 5.55 -18.69
N ASN A 436 10.55 5.91 -18.87
CA ASN A 436 11.26 6.79 -17.93
C ASN A 436 10.60 8.17 -17.77
N THR A 437 9.98 8.70 -18.83
CA THR A 437 9.21 9.97 -18.77
C THR A 437 8.04 9.89 -17.80
N ASP A 438 7.35 8.75 -17.80
CA ASP A 438 6.16 8.51 -17.01
C ASP A 438 6.51 8.21 -15.55
N GLU A 439 7.59 7.47 -15.31
CA GLU A 439 8.07 7.27 -13.95
C GLU A 439 8.47 8.60 -13.29
N LYS A 440 9.19 9.46 -14.01
CA LYS A 440 9.55 10.79 -13.51
C LYS A 440 8.32 11.64 -13.19
N LEU A 441 7.27 11.55 -14.03
CA LEU A 441 6.00 12.21 -13.76
C LEU A 441 5.39 11.74 -12.43
N PHE A 442 5.30 10.43 -12.20
CA PHE A 442 4.73 9.89 -10.97
C PHE A 442 5.60 10.14 -9.74
N VAL A 443 6.94 10.01 -9.84
CA VAL A 443 7.85 10.36 -8.75
C VAL A 443 7.61 11.82 -8.31
N ASN A 444 7.61 12.75 -9.26
CA ASN A 444 7.40 14.17 -8.97
C ASN A 444 6.00 14.46 -8.40
N LEU A 445 4.97 13.74 -8.86
CA LEU A 445 3.61 13.88 -8.35
C LEU A 445 3.51 13.50 -6.86
N TYR A 446 4.11 12.37 -6.48
CA TYR A 446 4.03 11.83 -5.11
C TYR A 446 5.12 12.32 -4.16
N GLU A 447 6.08 13.13 -4.63
CA GLU A 447 6.99 13.90 -3.77
C GLU A 447 6.28 15.09 -3.11
N LYS A 448 5.20 15.60 -3.70
CA LYS A 448 4.41 16.72 -3.14
C LYS A 448 3.66 16.30 -1.89
N SER A 449 3.89 17.02 -0.79
CA SER A 449 3.29 16.72 0.53
C SER A 449 1.77 16.84 0.56
N GLU A 450 1.19 17.73 -0.27
CA GLU A 450 -0.26 17.91 -0.41
C GLU A 450 -0.95 16.69 -1.06
N VAL A 451 -0.22 15.94 -1.88
CA VAL A 451 -0.73 14.74 -2.58
C VAL A 451 -0.55 13.50 -1.71
N ASN A 452 0.66 13.28 -1.18
CA ASN A 452 1.02 12.00 -0.57
C ASN A 452 0.51 11.79 0.87
N ARG A 453 0.00 12.82 1.56
CA ARG A 453 -0.49 12.71 2.95
C ARG A 453 -1.93 12.21 3.06
N ASN A 454 -2.70 12.28 1.98
CA ASN A 454 -4.12 11.90 1.97
C ASN A 454 -4.40 10.91 0.85
N TYR A 455 -5.04 9.79 1.18
CA TYR A 455 -5.40 8.76 0.21
C TYR A 455 -6.23 9.28 -0.97
N MET A 456 -7.23 10.12 -0.68
CA MET A 456 -8.10 10.69 -1.71
C MET A 456 -7.31 11.62 -2.62
N SER A 457 -6.50 12.51 -2.08
CA SER A 457 -5.64 13.40 -2.88
C SER A 457 -4.68 12.61 -3.78
N ALA A 458 -4.07 11.56 -3.22
CA ALA A 458 -3.18 10.67 -3.96
C ALA A 458 -3.92 9.94 -5.10
N MET A 459 -5.09 9.34 -4.82
CA MET A 459 -5.90 8.66 -5.83
C MET A 459 -6.40 9.60 -6.92
N ILE A 460 -6.88 10.80 -6.56
CA ILE A 460 -7.35 11.80 -7.55
C ILE A 460 -6.19 12.24 -8.46
N GLY A 461 -4.97 12.40 -7.94
CA GLY A 461 -3.80 12.68 -8.76
C GLY A 461 -3.49 11.58 -9.78
N LEU A 462 -3.63 10.29 -9.40
CA LEU A 462 -3.48 9.17 -10.32
C LEU A 462 -4.60 9.16 -11.38
N VAL A 463 -5.85 9.33 -10.94
CA VAL A 463 -7.05 9.35 -11.79
C VAL A 463 -6.96 10.47 -12.82
N GLU A 464 -6.63 11.70 -12.41
CA GLU A 464 -6.47 12.83 -13.32
C GLU A 464 -5.43 12.54 -14.40
N THR A 465 -4.27 12.03 -14.00
CA THR A 465 -3.15 11.74 -14.90
C THR A 465 -3.53 10.72 -15.97
N GLU A 466 -4.13 9.61 -15.57
CA GLU A 466 -4.49 8.52 -16.50
C GLU A 466 -5.76 8.85 -17.30
N LEU A 467 -6.73 9.56 -16.73
CA LEU A 467 -7.94 9.97 -17.45
C LEU A 467 -7.61 10.97 -18.57
N VAL A 468 -6.67 11.90 -18.35
CA VAL A 468 -6.15 12.78 -19.40
C VAL A 468 -5.57 11.99 -20.57
N ARG A 469 -4.78 10.95 -20.28
CA ARG A 469 -4.18 10.08 -21.31
C ARG A 469 -5.24 9.32 -22.10
N CYS A 470 -6.26 8.79 -21.43
CA CYS A 470 -7.38 8.10 -22.07
C CYS A 470 -8.16 9.04 -23.00
N ILE A 471 -8.52 10.25 -22.53
CA ILE A 471 -9.23 11.24 -23.35
C ILE A 471 -8.39 11.62 -24.59
N GLN A 472 -7.10 11.89 -24.42
CA GLN A 472 -6.21 12.24 -25.53
C GLN A 472 -6.08 11.09 -26.55
N THR A 473 -5.99 9.86 -26.07
CA THR A 473 -5.94 8.64 -26.91
C THR A 473 -7.23 8.48 -27.71
N CYS A 474 -8.39 8.60 -27.05
CA CYS A 474 -9.69 8.54 -27.70
C CYS A 474 -9.86 9.64 -28.76
N ILE A 475 -9.44 10.88 -28.48
CA ILE A 475 -9.46 11.98 -29.46
C ILE A 475 -8.59 11.63 -30.67
N LYS A 476 -7.37 11.15 -30.44
CA LYS A 476 -6.41 10.82 -31.51
C LYS A 476 -6.91 9.67 -32.39
N GLN A 477 -7.55 8.67 -31.79
CA GLN A 477 -8.00 7.47 -32.49
C GLN A 477 -9.45 7.56 -33.00
N ASN A 478 -10.15 8.67 -32.73
CA ASN A 478 -11.59 8.84 -32.98
C ASN A 478 -12.43 7.72 -32.34
N LYS A 479 -12.19 7.47 -31.05
CA LYS A 479 -12.82 6.43 -30.24
C LYS A 479 -13.67 7.06 -29.13
N LYS A 480 -14.47 6.22 -28.47
CA LYS A 480 -15.37 6.65 -27.40
C LYS A 480 -14.90 6.09 -26.06
N LEU A 481 -15.08 6.87 -25.00
CA LEU A 481 -14.63 6.51 -23.65
C LEU A 481 -15.82 6.15 -22.76
N LEU A 482 -15.70 5.02 -22.08
CA LEU A 482 -16.56 4.59 -20.98
C LEU A 482 -15.74 4.52 -19.70
N ILE A 483 -16.37 4.93 -18.60
CA ILE A 483 -15.75 4.88 -17.27
C ILE A 483 -16.36 3.69 -16.53
N TYR A 484 -15.50 2.84 -15.97
CA TYR A 484 -15.92 1.76 -15.09
C TYR A 484 -15.26 1.96 -13.75
N GLU A 485 -15.98 2.50 -12.76
CA GLU A 485 -15.38 2.91 -11.51
C GLU A 485 -16.07 2.35 -10.27
N ASP A 486 -15.25 2.04 -9.28
CA ASP A 486 -15.63 1.71 -7.92
C ASP A 486 -15.20 2.84 -7.00
N GLY A 487 -16.15 3.71 -6.62
CA GLY A 487 -15.93 4.74 -5.61
C GLY A 487 -16.06 6.19 -6.06
N GLY A 488 -16.49 6.52 -7.28
CA GLY A 488 -16.79 7.90 -7.67
C GLY A 488 -15.58 8.84 -7.53
N TYR A 489 -14.51 8.51 -8.22
CA TYR A 489 -13.29 9.30 -8.31
C TYR A 489 -13.23 10.09 -9.62
N ALA A 490 -13.62 9.46 -10.73
CA ALA A 490 -13.49 10.02 -12.07
C ALA A 490 -14.63 10.99 -12.39
N VAL A 491 -15.89 10.59 -12.15
CA VAL A 491 -17.06 11.44 -12.41
C VAL A 491 -16.99 12.77 -11.66
N PRO A 492 -16.76 12.84 -10.33
CA PRO A 492 -16.68 14.13 -9.64
C PRO A 492 -15.53 15.02 -10.13
N LEU A 493 -14.39 14.42 -10.49
CA LEU A 493 -13.25 15.13 -11.06
C LEU A 493 -13.58 15.75 -12.43
N ILE A 494 -14.28 15.01 -13.29
CA ILE A 494 -14.75 15.52 -14.58
C ILE A 494 -15.65 16.73 -14.36
N TYR A 495 -16.59 16.67 -13.42
CA TYR A 495 -17.46 17.79 -13.08
C TYR A 495 -16.69 19.00 -12.58
N GLN A 496 -15.70 18.79 -11.70
CA GLN A 496 -14.88 19.86 -11.16
C GLN A 496 -14.11 20.59 -12.28
N ILE A 497 -13.43 19.85 -13.17
CA ILE A 497 -12.65 20.42 -14.27
C ILE A 497 -13.55 21.06 -15.34
N TYR A 498 -14.68 20.41 -15.65
CA TYR A 498 -15.65 20.90 -16.63
C TYR A 498 -16.28 22.23 -16.20
N GLN A 499 -16.47 22.46 -14.90
CA GLN A 499 -17.12 23.66 -14.38
C GLN A 499 -16.19 24.85 -14.14
N ASP A 500 -14.88 24.63 -14.03
CA ASP A 500 -13.90 25.68 -13.75
C ASP A 500 -13.17 26.13 -15.03
N PRO A 501 -13.51 27.31 -15.61
CA PRO A 501 -12.86 27.80 -16.83
C PRO A 501 -11.38 28.16 -16.63
N ASN A 502 -10.94 28.34 -15.37
CA ASN A 502 -9.54 28.65 -15.05
C ASN A 502 -8.69 27.39 -14.89
N HIS A 503 -9.30 26.20 -14.83
CA HIS A 503 -8.58 24.95 -14.75
C HIS A 503 -7.81 24.71 -16.06
N SER A 504 -6.52 24.36 -15.97
CA SER A 504 -5.66 24.16 -17.16
C SER A 504 -6.19 23.09 -18.11
N LEU A 505 -6.84 22.05 -17.57
CA LEU A 505 -7.46 20.95 -18.32
C LEU A 505 -8.91 21.21 -18.78
N HIS A 506 -9.49 22.38 -18.45
CA HIS A 506 -10.91 22.69 -18.75
C HIS A 506 -11.26 22.46 -20.22
N SER A 507 -10.45 23.00 -21.14
CA SER A 507 -10.70 22.89 -22.59
C SER A 507 -10.75 21.44 -23.09
N LEU A 508 -9.87 20.57 -22.56
CA LEU A 508 -9.81 19.16 -22.93
C LEU A 508 -11.06 18.40 -22.47
N PHE A 509 -11.43 18.54 -21.19
CA PHE A 509 -12.58 17.86 -20.61
C PHE A 509 -13.89 18.40 -21.16
N LYS A 510 -14.00 19.73 -21.33
CA LYS A 510 -15.16 20.36 -21.95
C LYS A 510 -15.41 19.82 -23.35
N LYS A 511 -14.36 19.74 -24.18
CA LYS A 511 -14.46 19.15 -25.51
C LYS A 511 -14.89 17.68 -25.44
N ALA A 512 -14.28 16.88 -24.56
CA ALA A 512 -14.60 15.46 -24.42
C ALA A 512 -16.07 15.21 -24.03
N VAL A 513 -16.64 16.06 -23.19
CA VAL A 513 -18.06 15.98 -22.80
C VAL A 513 -18.97 16.53 -23.90
N ASP A 514 -18.71 17.74 -24.41
CA ASP A 514 -19.59 18.40 -25.40
C ASP A 514 -19.66 17.66 -26.74
N GLU A 515 -18.56 17.01 -27.15
CA GLU A 515 -18.49 16.21 -28.39
C GLU A 515 -18.93 14.75 -28.15
N ASN A 516 -19.50 14.44 -26.99
CA ASN A 516 -19.98 13.11 -26.61
C ASN A 516 -18.90 12.03 -26.80
N LEU A 517 -17.65 12.35 -26.44
CA LEU A 517 -16.55 11.38 -26.42
C LEU A 517 -16.67 10.49 -25.19
N ILE A 518 -16.98 11.07 -24.03
CA ILE A 518 -17.32 10.34 -22.80
C ILE A 518 -18.79 9.95 -22.88
N ILE A 519 -19.06 8.65 -23.00
CA ILE A 519 -20.41 8.12 -23.25
C ILE A 519 -21.20 7.95 -21.96
N GLY A 520 -20.51 7.60 -20.87
CA GLY A 520 -21.11 7.37 -19.58
C GLY A 520 -20.17 6.66 -18.61
N ALA A 521 -20.66 6.43 -17.40
CA ALA A 521 -19.96 5.71 -16.36
C ALA A 521 -20.80 4.56 -15.77
N VAL A 522 -20.13 3.50 -15.35
CA VAL A 522 -20.66 2.51 -14.42
C VAL A 522 -20.05 2.76 -13.05
N GLU A 523 -20.90 2.99 -12.04
CA GLU A 523 -20.49 3.14 -10.64
C GLU A 523 -20.90 1.92 -9.81
N VAL A 524 -20.02 1.49 -8.91
CA VAL A 524 -20.20 0.26 -8.13
C VAL A 524 -20.75 0.52 -6.72
N THR A 525 -20.32 1.57 -6.03
CA THR A 525 -20.51 1.73 -4.58
C THR A 525 -21.46 2.84 -4.20
N THR A 526 -22.08 2.69 -3.02
CA THR A 526 -22.96 3.72 -2.45
C THR A 526 -22.21 5.02 -2.17
N ALA A 527 -20.95 4.92 -1.75
CA ALA A 527 -20.10 6.09 -1.52
C ALA A 527 -19.78 6.83 -2.82
N GLY A 528 -19.43 6.10 -3.89
CA GLY A 528 -19.20 6.68 -5.21
C GLY A 528 -20.46 7.31 -5.80
N GLU A 529 -21.59 6.60 -5.78
CA GLU A 529 -22.85 7.15 -6.30
C GLU A 529 -23.26 8.44 -5.57
N LYS A 530 -23.02 8.51 -4.25
CA LYS A 530 -23.25 9.72 -3.47
C LYS A 530 -22.36 10.88 -3.93
N ARG A 531 -21.07 10.63 -4.18
CA ARG A 531 -20.15 11.64 -4.73
C ARG A 531 -20.61 12.13 -6.11
N ASP A 532 -21.03 11.24 -6.99
CA ASP A 532 -21.52 11.59 -8.32
C ASP A 532 -22.77 12.46 -8.26
N ARG A 533 -23.73 12.10 -7.38
CA ARG A 533 -24.93 12.92 -7.16
C ARG A 533 -24.59 14.30 -6.62
N THR A 534 -23.67 14.39 -5.64
CA THR A 534 -23.21 15.68 -5.12
C THR A 534 -22.52 16.52 -6.20
N ALA A 535 -21.77 15.91 -7.12
CA ALA A 535 -21.16 16.61 -8.25
C ALA A 535 -22.20 17.14 -9.25
N ILE A 536 -23.29 16.39 -9.48
CA ILE A 536 -24.42 16.85 -10.30
C ILE A 536 -25.19 17.98 -9.62
N GLU A 537 -25.46 17.85 -8.32
CA GLU A 537 -26.17 18.86 -7.53
C GLU A 537 -25.39 20.19 -7.50
N SER A 538 -24.07 20.13 -7.36
CA SER A 538 -23.22 21.33 -7.41
C SER A 538 -23.27 22.03 -8.77
N TYR A 539 -23.56 21.29 -9.85
CA TYR A 539 -23.83 21.81 -11.19
C TYR A 539 -25.33 22.03 -11.47
N GLN A 540 -26.05 22.61 -10.50
CA GLN A 540 -27.48 22.96 -10.61
C GLN A 540 -28.39 21.77 -10.98
N GLY A 541 -27.96 20.55 -10.67
CA GLY A 541 -28.70 19.33 -11.00
C GLY A 541 -28.58 18.89 -12.47
N LYS A 542 -27.76 19.55 -13.29
CA LYS A 542 -27.58 19.20 -14.69
C LYS A 542 -26.58 18.06 -14.84
N ALA A 543 -27.03 16.92 -15.36
CA ALA A 543 -26.12 15.81 -15.64
C ALA A 543 -25.36 16.02 -16.97
N LEU A 544 -24.07 15.69 -17.02
CA LEU A 544 -23.20 15.82 -18.21
C LEU A 544 -23.35 14.60 -19.12
N PHE A 545 -23.44 13.40 -18.54
CA PHE A 545 -23.59 12.11 -19.22
C PHE A 545 -24.28 11.10 -18.28
N PRO A 546 -24.74 9.94 -18.76
CA PRO A 546 -25.38 8.93 -17.91
C PRO A 546 -24.39 8.18 -17.01
N VAL A 547 -24.81 7.92 -15.78
CA VAL A 547 -24.14 7.05 -14.80
C VAL A 547 -25.10 5.92 -14.45
N LEU A 548 -24.70 4.68 -14.72
CA LEU A 548 -25.40 3.47 -14.31
C LEU A 548 -24.77 2.92 -13.04
N SER A 549 -25.49 3.01 -11.93
CA SER A 549 -25.01 2.59 -10.61
C SER A 549 -25.58 1.25 -10.22
N THR A 550 -24.72 0.31 -9.81
CA THR A 550 -25.13 -0.94 -9.13
C THR A 550 -25.31 -0.75 -7.62
N ALA A 551 -24.88 0.39 -7.06
CA ALA A 551 -24.73 0.60 -5.62
C ALA A 551 -25.96 0.28 -4.77
N ARG A 552 -27.14 0.56 -5.32
CA ARG A 552 -28.44 0.43 -4.62
C ARG A 552 -29.39 -0.56 -5.28
N ASP A 553 -28.87 -1.35 -6.22
CA ASP A 553 -29.61 -2.48 -6.78
C ASP A 553 -29.74 -3.60 -5.75
N ASP A 554 -30.91 -4.23 -5.74
CA ASP A 554 -31.33 -5.23 -4.77
C ASP A 554 -30.32 -6.37 -4.69
N ILE A 555 -29.85 -6.83 -5.85
CA ILE A 555 -28.83 -7.88 -5.98
C ILE A 555 -27.56 -7.51 -5.23
N LYS A 556 -27.03 -6.30 -5.44
CA LYS A 556 -25.80 -5.87 -4.78
C LYS A 556 -26.02 -5.79 -3.27
N VAL A 557 -27.06 -5.11 -2.82
CA VAL A 557 -27.31 -4.90 -1.38
C VAL A 557 -27.52 -6.23 -0.64
N ILE A 558 -28.09 -7.24 -1.29
CA ILE A 558 -28.36 -8.56 -0.69
C ILE A 558 -27.13 -9.46 -0.75
N PHE A 559 -26.57 -9.71 -1.95
CA PHE A 559 -25.46 -10.66 -2.13
C PHE A 559 -24.15 -10.12 -1.55
N GLU A 560 -23.84 -8.83 -1.75
CA GLU A 560 -22.63 -8.23 -1.19
C GLU A 560 -22.68 -8.28 0.33
N ALA A 561 -23.83 -7.98 0.94
CA ALA A 561 -23.95 -8.01 2.39
C ALA A 561 -23.63 -9.39 2.97
N LYS A 562 -24.18 -10.46 2.38
CA LYS A 562 -23.94 -11.85 2.82
C LYS A 562 -22.50 -12.29 2.57
N GLY A 563 -21.95 -11.93 1.42
CA GLY A 563 -20.58 -12.26 1.07
C GLY A 563 -19.55 -11.52 1.94
N VAL A 564 -19.78 -10.23 2.19
CA VAL A 564 -18.92 -9.37 3.01
C VAL A 564 -19.00 -9.77 4.48
N SER A 565 -20.17 -10.10 5.02
CA SER A 565 -20.28 -10.57 6.41
C SER A 565 -19.46 -11.83 6.66
N GLN A 566 -19.57 -12.82 5.77
CA GLN A 566 -18.79 -14.05 5.88
C GLN A 566 -17.29 -13.78 5.77
N ALA A 567 -16.87 -12.94 4.83
CA ALA A 567 -15.46 -12.60 4.65
C ALA A 567 -14.88 -11.85 5.87
N ILE A 568 -15.67 -10.97 6.51
CA ILE A 568 -15.27 -10.31 7.76
C ILE A 568 -15.08 -11.35 8.86
N ILE A 569 -16.03 -12.28 9.03
CA ILE A 569 -15.95 -13.33 10.05
C ILE A 569 -14.72 -14.21 9.84
N ASP A 570 -14.48 -14.65 8.61
CA ASP A 570 -13.35 -15.52 8.25
C ASP A 570 -12.01 -14.79 8.49
N SER A 571 -11.84 -13.58 7.94
CA SER A 571 -10.59 -12.82 8.06
C SER A 571 -10.29 -12.37 9.49
N THR A 572 -11.31 -11.97 10.25
CA THR A 572 -11.11 -11.67 11.68
C THR A 572 -10.76 -12.91 12.47
N SER A 573 -11.42 -14.05 12.21
CA SER A 573 -11.10 -15.32 12.88
C SER A 573 -9.65 -15.74 12.62
N THR A 574 -9.17 -15.58 11.39
CA THR A 574 -7.77 -15.88 11.04
C THR A 574 -6.78 -14.93 11.68
N ALA A 575 -7.07 -13.62 11.70
CA ALA A 575 -6.22 -12.67 12.41
C ALA A 575 -6.17 -12.95 13.93
N LEU A 576 -7.30 -13.32 14.54
CA LEU A 576 -7.37 -13.76 15.94
C LEU A 576 -6.56 -15.05 16.16
N GLY A 577 -6.70 -16.04 15.27
CA GLY A 577 -5.92 -17.28 15.33
C GLY A 577 -4.42 -17.04 15.25
N ARG A 578 -3.96 -16.12 14.38
CA ARG A 578 -2.56 -15.69 14.27
C ARG A 578 -2.04 -14.99 15.53
N LEU A 579 -2.92 -14.33 16.28
CA LEU A 579 -2.63 -13.77 17.61
C LEU A 579 -2.65 -14.81 18.74
N GLY A 580 -3.02 -16.06 18.45
CA GLY A 580 -3.23 -17.11 19.46
C GLY A 580 -4.47 -16.87 20.32
N LEU A 581 -5.47 -16.14 19.79
CA LEU A 581 -6.70 -15.78 20.47
C LEU A 581 -7.88 -16.67 20.04
N PRO A 582 -8.87 -16.90 20.92
CA PRO A 582 -10.10 -17.58 20.52
C PRO A 582 -10.84 -16.76 19.45
N THR A 583 -11.51 -17.47 18.55
CA THR A 583 -12.34 -16.88 17.48
C THR A 583 -13.73 -16.50 18.02
N PHE A 584 -14.72 -16.35 17.15
CA PHE A 584 -16.05 -15.85 17.51
C PHE A 584 -16.89 -16.80 18.37
N GLU A 585 -16.62 -18.10 18.41
CA GLU A 585 -17.45 -19.07 19.17
C GLU A 585 -17.58 -18.72 20.66
N THR A 586 -16.58 -18.06 21.25
CA THR A 586 -16.56 -17.74 22.69
C THR A 586 -16.43 -16.25 22.99
N ARG A 587 -16.36 -15.40 21.96
CA ARG A 587 -16.12 -13.95 22.10
C ARG A 587 -17.42 -13.17 22.18
N LYS A 588 -17.40 -12.07 22.95
CA LYS A 588 -18.50 -11.09 22.98
C LYS A 588 -18.27 -10.03 21.92
N VAL A 589 -19.21 -9.92 20.99
CA VAL A 589 -19.11 -9.11 19.79
C VAL A 589 -20.17 -8.02 19.77
N ALA A 590 -19.74 -6.78 19.53
CA ALA A 590 -20.63 -5.68 19.18
C ALA A 590 -20.44 -5.30 17.71
N VAL A 591 -21.55 -5.23 16.96
CA VAL A 591 -21.56 -4.83 15.55
C VAL A 591 -22.07 -3.39 15.43
N ILE A 592 -21.18 -2.45 15.14
CA ILE A 592 -21.53 -1.05 14.84
C ILE A 592 -22.05 -0.96 13.41
N GLY A 593 -23.25 -0.40 13.23
CA GLY A 593 -24.00 -0.51 11.98
C GLY A 593 -24.77 -1.82 11.88
N GLY A 594 -25.05 -2.48 13.02
CA GLY A 594 -25.65 -3.82 13.11
C GLY A 594 -27.08 -3.93 12.54
N ASN A 595 -27.71 -2.80 12.19
CA ASN A 595 -29.02 -2.76 11.53
C ASN A 595 -28.93 -2.34 10.06
N GLY A 596 -27.74 -2.04 9.54
CA GLY A 596 -27.49 -1.87 8.11
C GLY A 596 -27.47 -3.20 7.35
N ALA A 597 -27.30 -3.16 6.02
CA ALA A 597 -27.33 -4.36 5.18
C ALA A 597 -26.27 -5.40 5.57
N ILE A 598 -24.99 -5.00 5.64
CA ILE A 598 -23.88 -5.88 6.06
C ILE A 598 -24.02 -6.25 7.55
N GLY A 599 -24.28 -5.26 8.41
CA GLY A 599 -24.35 -5.48 9.86
C GLY A 599 -25.45 -6.44 10.28
N THR A 600 -26.60 -6.42 9.58
CA THR A 600 -27.68 -7.38 9.83
C THR A 600 -27.22 -8.80 9.54
N ARG A 601 -26.54 -9.04 8.39
CA ARG A 601 -25.96 -10.35 8.05
C ARG A 601 -24.90 -10.81 9.04
N LEU A 602 -24.04 -9.91 9.49
CA LEU A 602 -23.04 -10.21 10.52
C LEU A 602 -23.68 -10.64 11.84
N VAL A 603 -24.70 -9.91 12.30
CA VAL A 603 -25.41 -10.24 13.54
C VAL A 603 -26.04 -11.63 13.43
N GLU A 604 -26.66 -11.95 12.30
CA GLU A 604 -27.28 -13.26 12.07
C GLU A 604 -26.23 -14.38 12.02
N GLU A 605 -25.17 -14.24 11.23
CA GLU A 605 -24.13 -15.26 11.09
C GLU A 605 -23.36 -15.49 12.40
N LEU A 606 -23.06 -14.43 13.15
CA LEU A 606 -22.45 -14.57 14.48
C LEU A 606 -23.41 -15.27 15.45
N THR A 607 -24.71 -14.96 15.40
CA THR A 607 -25.72 -15.60 16.25
C THR A 607 -25.88 -17.07 15.91
N GLU A 608 -25.90 -17.43 14.62
CA GLU A 608 -25.91 -18.82 14.15
C GLU A 608 -24.64 -19.56 14.57
N MET A 609 -23.46 -18.97 14.36
CA MET A 609 -22.17 -19.55 14.72
C MET A 609 -22.04 -19.81 16.22
N GLN A 610 -22.49 -18.87 17.05
CA GLN A 610 -22.49 -19.01 18.51
C GLN A 610 -23.68 -19.85 19.01
N ASN A 611 -24.65 -20.14 18.15
CA ASN A 611 -25.95 -20.69 18.50
C ASN A 611 -26.58 -19.93 19.70
N SER A 612 -26.42 -18.60 19.74
CA SER A 612 -26.78 -17.75 20.88
C SER A 612 -26.81 -16.27 20.53
N THR A 613 -27.76 -15.52 21.10
CA THR A 613 -27.83 -14.06 21.11
C THR A 613 -27.12 -13.43 22.31
N SER A 614 -26.59 -14.21 23.27
CA SER A 614 -26.03 -13.67 24.52
C SER A 614 -24.71 -12.93 24.37
N HIS A 615 -24.02 -13.15 23.26
CA HIS A 615 -22.69 -12.63 23.00
C HIS A 615 -22.64 -11.79 21.71
N VAL A 616 -23.79 -11.52 21.07
CA VAL A 616 -23.89 -10.67 19.87
C VAL A 616 -24.78 -9.47 20.15
N PHE A 617 -24.24 -8.28 19.95
CA PHE A 617 -24.93 -7.01 20.19
C PHE A 617 -24.92 -6.15 18.93
N ALA A 618 -26.00 -5.41 18.70
CA ALA A 618 -26.03 -4.39 17.66
C ALA A 618 -25.77 -3.00 18.26
N VAL A 619 -25.07 -2.14 17.52
CA VAL A 619 -24.93 -0.72 17.86
C VAL A 619 -25.35 0.10 16.66
N ASP A 620 -26.48 0.82 16.76
CA ASP A 620 -27.05 1.54 15.63
C ASP A 620 -27.98 2.69 16.05
N ILE A 621 -28.10 3.68 15.17
CA ILE A 621 -29.09 4.76 15.26
C ILE A 621 -30.43 4.37 14.64
N VAL A 622 -30.46 3.34 13.79
CA VAL A 622 -31.67 2.77 13.22
C VAL A 622 -32.21 1.67 14.14
N ASP A 623 -33.52 1.60 14.27
CA ASP A 623 -34.19 0.71 15.24
C ASP A 623 -34.51 -0.67 14.66
N GLN A 624 -34.59 -0.77 13.33
CA GLN A 624 -34.99 -1.97 12.62
C GLN A 624 -33.83 -2.50 11.79
N ALA A 625 -33.65 -3.82 11.82
CA ALA A 625 -32.71 -4.51 10.96
C ALA A 625 -33.08 -4.30 9.48
N PHE A 626 -32.07 -4.20 8.63
CA PHE A 626 -32.26 -4.11 7.19
C PHE A 626 -32.96 -5.37 6.66
N TYR A 627 -33.96 -5.19 5.79
CA TYR A 627 -34.72 -6.29 5.19
C TYR A 627 -34.99 -6.06 3.71
N ARG A 628 -34.68 -7.06 2.87
CA ARG A 628 -34.98 -7.03 1.43
C ARG A 628 -35.02 -8.44 0.82
N GLU A 629 -36.16 -8.84 0.26
CA GLU A 629 -36.34 -10.17 -0.31
C GLU A 629 -36.08 -10.22 -1.82
N ILE A 630 -35.69 -11.41 -2.30
CA ILE A 630 -35.81 -11.81 -3.70
C ILE A 630 -37.18 -12.46 -3.88
N ASP A 631 -37.83 -12.23 -5.04
CA ASP A 631 -39.09 -12.89 -5.40
C ASP A 631 -38.92 -14.42 -5.40
N SER A 632 -39.27 -15.06 -4.29
CA SER A 632 -39.11 -16.48 -4.05
C SER A 632 -40.08 -17.34 -4.88
N GLN A 633 -41.17 -16.75 -5.40
CA GLN A 633 -42.06 -17.45 -6.32
C GLN A 633 -41.43 -17.56 -7.70
N ARG A 634 -40.70 -16.52 -8.13
CA ARG A 634 -40.06 -16.48 -9.44
C ARG A 634 -38.65 -17.08 -9.45
N PHE A 635 -37.88 -16.90 -8.38
CA PHE A 635 -36.46 -17.30 -8.27
C PHE A 635 -36.19 -18.01 -6.94
N PRO A 636 -36.75 -19.20 -6.71
CA PRO A 636 -36.71 -19.88 -5.42
C PRO A 636 -35.30 -20.25 -4.94
N TYR A 637 -34.39 -20.60 -5.86
CA TYR A 637 -33.05 -21.03 -5.50
C TYR A 637 -32.15 -19.84 -5.18
N ALA A 638 -32.26 -18.75 -5.95
CA ALA A 638 -31.57 -17.50 -5.64
C ALA A 638 -32.04 -16.93 -4.30
N ALA A 639 -33.35 -16.93 -4.03
CA ALA A 639 -33.91 -16.46 -2.77
C ALA A 639 -33.40 -17.27 -1.57
N THR A 640 -33.38 -18.59 -1.66
CA THR A 640 -32.90 -19.47 -0.58
C THR A 640 -31.43 -19.21 -0.21
N LYS A 641 -30.57 -18.83 -1.17
CA LYS A 641 -29.14 -18.60 -0.91
C LYS A 641 -28.84 -17.39 -0.03
N VAL A 642 -29.75 -16.42 0.05
CA VAL A 642 -29.53 -15.12 0.70
C VAL A 642 -30.61 -14.78 1.73
N ASP A 643 -31.28 -15.83 2.24
CA ASP A 643 -32.38 -15.71 3.20
C ASP A 643 -31.94 -15.04 4.52
N TYR A 644 -32.91 -14.46 5.22
CA TYR A 644 -32.72 -13.68 6.44
C TYR A 644 -33.03 -14.56 7.65
N LEU A 645 -32.12 -14.64 8.63
CA LEU A 645 -32.48 -15.13 9.96
C LEU A 645 -33.27 -13.99 10.64
N ASN A 646 -34.61 -14.11 10.71
CA ASN A 646 -35.50 -13.05 11.20
C ASN A 646 -35.31 -12.79 12.72
N LEU A 647 -34.23 -12.10 13.08
CA LEU A 647 -33.87 -11.74 14.45
C LEU A 647 -34.46 -10.38 14.83
N GLY A 648 -35.33 -10.35 15.85
CA GLY A 648 -35.91 -9.10 16.33
C GLY A 648 -34.86 -8.18 16.98
N ARG A 649 -35.15 -6.87 17.02
CA ARG A 649 -34.29 -5.84 17.64
C ARG A 649 -34.98 -5.22 18.84
N TYR A 650 -34.31 -5.22 19.99
CA TYR A 650 -34.75 -4.48 21.18
C TYR A 650 -33.76 -3.39 21.54
N ILE A 651 -34.21 -2.14 21.57
CA ILE A 651 -33.37 -0.99 21.86
C ILE A 651 -33.18 -0.88 23.37
N VAL A 652 -31.92 -0.91 23.81
CA VAL A 652 -31.54 -0.72 25.20
C VAL A 652 -31.18 0.74 25.43
N GLU A 653 -32.09 1.47 26.07
CA GLU A 653 -31.85 2.84 26.51
C GLU A 653 -30.83 2.92 27.65
N ASP A 654 -30.22 4.09 27.86
CA ASP A 654 -29.22 4.31 28.92
C ASP A 654 -29.80 4.04 30.33
N THR A 655 -31.10 4.27 30.51
CA THR A 655 -31.85 4.01 31.76
C THR A 655 -32.40 2.59 31.87
N CYS A 656 -32.09 1.72 30.91
CA CYS A 656 -32.51 0.32 30.89
C CYS A 656 -31.37 -0.59 31.36
N LEU A 657 -31.63 -1.54 32.25
CA LEU A 657 -30.72 -2.60 32.68
C LEU A 657 -31.05 -3.90 31.93
N PRO A 658 -30.27 -4.32 30.92
CA PRO A 658 -30.49 -5.59 30.27
C PRO A 658 -29.90 -6.76 31.09
N VAL A 659 -30.64 -7.86 31.15
CA VAL A 659 -30.23 -9.13 31.75
C VAL A 659 -30.47 -10.23 30.73
N ILE A 660 -29.40 -10.91 30.35
CA ILE A 660 -29.46 -12.06 29.47
C ILE A 660 -29.39 -13.31 30.33
N VAL A 661 -30.45 -14.12 30.28
CA VAL A 661 -30.50 -15.40 31.01
C VAL A 661 -29.87 -16.47 30.13
N ASP A 662 -28.57 -16.65 30.30
CA ASP A 662 -27.78 -17.69 29.64
C ASP A 662 -27.57 -18.87 30.59
N LEU A 663 -27.89 -20.08 30.13
CA LEU A 663 -27.73 -21.34 30.86
C LEU A 663 -27.00 -22.37 29.97
N PRO A 664 -25.96 -23.05 30.51
CA PRO A 664 -25.24 -24.10 29.80
C PRO A 664 -26.21 -25.14 29.22
N PHE A 665 -25.89 -25.74 28.07
CA PHE A 665 -26.76 -26.69 27.36
C PHE A 665 -27.35 -27.81 28.27
N GLY A 666 -26.59 -28.28 29.27
CA GLY A 666 -27.04 -29.30 30.23
C GLY A 666 -27.83 -28.79 31.45
N GLU A 667 -27.93 -27.48 31.66
CA GLU A 667 -28.58 -26.85 32.83
C GLU A 667 -29.84 -26.05 32.45
N ARG A 668 -30.36 -26.22 31.24
CA ARG A 668 -31.53 -25.50 30.71
C ARG A 668 -32.86 -26.02 31.28
N HIS A 669 -33.03 -25.97 32.60
CA HIS A 669 -34.28 -26.32 33.28
C HIS A 669 -35.16 -25.09 33.57
N PRO A 670 -36.49 -25.14 33.36
CA PRO A 670 -37.40 -24.00 33.61
C PRO A 670 -37.31 -23.37 35.00
N GLN A 671 -37.03 -24.18 36.04
CA GLN A 671 -36.87 -23.69 37.42
C GLN A 671 -35.63 -22.79 37.57
N LEU A 672 -34.48 -23.19 37.02
CA LEU A 672 -33.25 -22.39 37.06
C LEU A 672 -33.39 -21.06 36.31
N TYR A 673 -34.14 -21.05 35.19
CA TYR A 673 -34.52 -19.81 34.51
C TYR A 673 -35.35 -18.91 35.43
N SER A 674 -36.36 -19.47 36.11
CA SER A 674 -37.24 -18.75 37.04
C SER A 674 -36.45 -18.11 38.18
N ASP A 675 -35.56 -18.86 38.82
CA ASP A 675 -34.76 -18.39 39.97
C ASP A 675 -33.81 -17.23 39.58
N LYS A 676 -33.17 -17.31 38.41
CA LYS A 676 -32.32 -16.23 37.89
C LYS A 676 -33.14 -14.96 37.61
N ILE A 677 -34.32 -15.11 37.01
CA ILE A 677 -35.24 -14.00 36.72
C ILE A 677 -35.68 -13.34 38.03
N GLU A 678 -36.18 -14.13 38.99
CA GLU A 678 -36.65 -13.65 40.28
C GLU A 678 -35.56 -12.86 41.01
N LYS A 679 -34.34 -13.41 41.07
CA LYS A 679 -33.19 -12.75 41.68
C LYS A 679 -32.89 -11.40 41.01
N SER A 680 -32.82 -11.35 39.68
CA SER A 680 -32.53 -10.11 38.94
C SER A 680 -33.59 -9.04 39.16
N VAL A 681 -34.87 -9.43 39.23
CA VAL A 681 -35.97 -8.52 39.52
C VAL A 681 -35.86 -7.96 40.94
N LEU A 682 -35.66 -8.82 41.96
CA LEU A 682 -35.52 -8.37 43.35
C LEU A 682 -34.32 -7.42 43.54
N GLU A 683 -33.18 -7.73 42.90
CA GLU A 683 -32.00 -6.84 42.93
C GLU A 683 -32.31 -5.49 42.30
N PHE A 684 -32.99 -5.44 41.17
CA PHE A 684 -33.37 -4.19 40.50
C PHE A 684 -34.26 -3.28 41.35
N PHE A 685 -35.15 -3.84 42.17
CA PHE A 685 -35.99 -3.06 43.10
C PHE A 685 -35.33 -2.73 44.44
N SER A 686 -34.18 -3.34 44.74
CA SER A 686 -33.43 -3.06 45.97
C SER A 686 -32.93 -1.62 46.02
N PRO A 687 -32.77 -1.01 47.22
CA PRO A 687 -32.30 0.36 47.40
C PRO A 687 -30.77 0.49 47.24
N SER A 688 -30.22 -0.13 46.19
CA SER A 688 -28.79 -0.08 45.89
C SER A 688 -28.47 1.11 44.97
N PRO A 689 -27.42 1.90 45.25
CA PRO A 689 -26.93 2.95 44.34
C PRO A 689 -26.59 2.41 42.94
N LYS A 690 -26.26 1.10 42.84
CA LYS A 690 -25.98 0.41 41.56
C LYS A 690 -27.18 0.38 40.61
N TYR A 691 -28.40 0.36 41.15
CA TYR A 691 -29.64 0.17 40.39
C TYR A 691 -30.56 1.40 40.38
N GLU A 692 -30.14 2.49 41.02
CA GLU A 692 -30.93 3.71 41.18
C GLU A 692 -31.08 4.49 39.87
N SER A 693 -30.06 4.45 39.00
CA SER A 693 -30.07 5.13 37.69
C SER A 693 -30.93 4.41 36.63
N PHE A 694 -31.45 3.23 36.93
CA PHE A 694 -32.22 2.42 35.97
C PHE A 694 -33.71 2.45 36.29
N ASN A 695 -34.49 2.84 35.28
CA ASN A 695 -35.95 2.87 35.34
C ASN A 695 -36.59 1.65 34.66
N GLU A 696 -35.80 0.88 33.91
CA GLU A 696 -36.24 -0.33 33.24
C GLU A 696 -35.27 -1.49 33.50
N LEU A 697 -35.81 -2.69 33.70
CA LEU A 697 -35.10 -3.97 33.67
C LEU A 697 -35.62 -4.77 32.48
N VAL A 698 -34.76 -5.14 31.54
CA VAL A 698 -35.09 -5.98 30.38
C VAL A 698 -34.49 -7.34 30.55
N ILE A 699 -35.27 -8.39 30.32
CA ILE A 699 -34.84 -9.78 30.44
C ILE A 699 -35.08 -10.50 29.11
N THR A 700 -34.07 -11.21 28.63
CA THR A 700 -34.12 -12.03 27.40
C THR A 700 -33.42 -13.38 27.59
N ASN A 701 -33.72 -14.35 26.73
CA ASN A 701 -33.04 -15.64 26.67
C ASN A 701 -31.98 -15.64 25.56
N ALA A 702 -30.86 -16.29 25.85
CA ALA A 702 -29.70 -16.41 24.99
C ALA A 702 -29.91 -17.31 23.76
N PHE A 703 -30.76 -18.34 23.82
CA PHE A 703 -30.76 -19.38 22.78
C PHE A 703 -31.87 -19.21 21.72
N PRO A 704 -31.53 -19.38 20.42
CA PRO A 704 -32.53 -19.63 19.40
C PRO A 704 -33.12 -21.03 19.64
N SER A 705 -34.41 -21.08 19.96
CA SER A 705 -35.13 -22.25 20.49
C SER A 705 -34.60 -22.84 21.83
N PRO A 706 -35.40 -22.67 22.89
CA PRO A 706 -36.24 -23.80 23.24
C PRO A 706 -37.70 -23.35 23.27
N GLU A 707 -38.55 -23.97 22.44
CA GLU A 707 -40.00 -23.73 22.24
C GLU A 707 -40.87 -23.70 23.53
N SER A 708 -40.28 -23.73 24.73
CA SER A 708 -41.00 -24.02 25.97
C SER A 708 -40.47 -23.35 27.26
N SER A 709 -39.66 -22.28 27.21
CA SER A 709 -39.17 -21.63 28.45
C SER A 709 -39.80 -20.27 28.75
N LEU A 710 -39.54 -19.21 27.98
CA LEU A 710 -40.06 -17.86 28.30
C LEU A 710 -41.57 -17.71 28.10
N GLN A 711 -42.13 -18.25 27.00
CA GLN A 711 -43.58 -18.30 26.80
C GLN A 711 -44.30 -19.26 27.77
N THR A 712 -43.60 -20.27 28.30
CA THR A 712 -44.17 -21.18 29.31
C THR A 712 -44.07 -20.59 30.72
N LEU A 713 -42.98 -19.91 31.06
CA LEU A 713 -42.85 -19.00 32.22
C LEU A 713 -43.95 -17.92 32.19
N TRP A 714 -44.22 -17.41 30.99
CA TRP A 714 -45.33 -16.50 30.71
C TRP A 714 -46.69 -17.15 30.99
N TYR A 715 -46.97 -18.36 30.51
CA TYR A 715 -48.22 -19.07 30.83
C TYR A 715 -48.33 -19.42 32.33
N GLN A 716 -47.19 -19.59 33.00
CA GLN A 716 -47.09 -19.81 34.43
C GLN A 716 -47.20 -18.52 35.26
N THR A 717 -47.34 -17.32 34.67
CA THR A 717 -47.41 -15.98 35.34
C THR A 717 -48.36 -15.84 36.53
N ASN A 718 -49.19 -16.83 36.84
CA ASN A 718 -49.72 -16.99 38.19
C ASN A 718 -48.64 -17.08 39.29
N THR A 719 -47.39 -17.47 38.98
CA THR A 719 -46.25 -17.50 39.92
C THR A 719 -45.58 -16.14 40.11
N LEU A 720 -45.53 -15.26 39.10
CA LEU A 720 -44.98 -13.90 39.24
C LEU A 720 -45.88 -12.99 40.08
N ASN A 721 -47.17 -13.29 40.22
CA ASN A 721 -48.05 -12.56 41.15
C ASN A 721 -47.52 -12.60 42.59
N GLY A 722 -46.89 -13.72 43.00
CA GLY A 722 -46.19 -13.82 44.28
C GLY A 722 -45.00 -12.86 44.35
N LEU A 723 -44.17 -12.82 43.31
CA LEU A 723 -43.02 -11.92 43.20
C LEU A 723 -43.42 -10.44 43.20
N TRP A 724 -44.47 -10.06 42.47
CA TRP A 724 -45.00 -8.69 42.45
C TRP A 724 -45.52 -8.26 43.83
N GLU A 725 -46.22 -9.15 44.53
CA GLU A 725 -46.67 -8.88 45.90
C GLU A 725 -45.48 -8.82 46.89
N SER A 726 -44.44 -9.64 46.72
CA SER A 726 -43.19 -9.52 47.48
C SER A 726 -42.50 -8.18 47.24
N ILE A 727 -42.44 -7.70 45.99
CA ILE A 727 -41.87 -6.38 45.66
C ILE A 727 -42.69 -5.25 46.27
N ARG A 728 -44.01 -5.38 46.27
CA ARG A 728 -44.91 -4.44 46.94
C ARG A 728 -44.69 -4.41 48.45
N GLN A 729 -44.64 -5.57 49.10
CA GLN A 729 -44.47 -5.67 50.56
C GLN A 729 -43.07 -5.24 51.01
N GLN A 730 -42.03 -5.64 50.28
CA GLN A 730 -40.63 -5.43 50.67
C GLN A 730 -40.09 -4.06 50.23
N TYR A 731 -40.46 -3.59 49.03
CA TYR A 731 -39.90 -2.37 48.44
C TYR A 731 -40.94 -1.27 48.20
N GLY A 732 -42.24 -1.54 48.34
CA GLY A 732 -43.30 -0.54 48.24
C GLY A 732 -43.71 -0.14 46.82
N TYR A 733 -43.28 -0.90 45.80
CA TYR A 733 -43.66 -0.67 44.40
C TYR A 733 -44.93 -1.46 44.06
N VAL A 734 -45.95 -0.79 43.49
CA VAL A 734 -47.25 -1.38 43.15
C VAL A 734 -47.31 -1.62 41.63
N PRO A 735 -47.67 -2.83 41.16
CA PRO A 735 -47.88 -3.08 39.73
C PRO A 735 -49.12 -2.32 39.22
N GLU A 736 -48.98 -1.54 38.14
CA GLU A 736 -50.07 -0.72 37.58
C GLU A 736 -50.72 -1.35 36.35
N LYS A 737 -49.91 -1.66 35.33
CA LYS A 737 -50.40 -2.16 34.03
C LYS A 737 -49.35 -2.97 33.29
N ILE A 738 -49.83 -3.81 32.39
CA ILE A 738 -49.04 -4.57 31.42
C ILE A 738 -49.17 -3.91 30.06
N GLU A 739 -48.05 -3.68 29.38
CA GLU A 739 -47.97 -3.16 28.01
C GLU A 739 -47.37 -4.22 27.09
N LEU A 740 -48.06 -4.56 25.99
CA LEU A 740 -47.50 -5.45 24.96
C LEU A 740 -46.55 -4.66 24.06
N LEU A 741 -45.39 -5.23 23.76
CA LEU A 741 -44.45 -4.63 22.81
C LEU A 741 -44.95 -4.82 21.36
N PRO A 742 -44.62 -3.90 20.44
CA PRO A 742 -44.95 -4.03 19.03
C PRO A 742 -44.48 -5.36 18.42
N ASN A 743 -45.17 -5.83 17.39
CA ASN A 743 -44.79 -7.01 16.59
C ASN A 743 -44.59 -8.30 17.41
N GLY A 744 -45.14 -8.39 18.62
CA GLY A 744 -45.02 -9.57 19.48
C GLY A 744 -43.63 -9.75 20.10
N GLN A 745 -42.81 -8.70 20.19
CA GLN A 745 -41.44 -8.78 20.73
C GLN A 745 -41.36 -9.10 22.24
N GLY A 746 -42.47 -9.02 22.95
CA GLY A 746 -42.52 -9.26 24.39
C GLY A 746 -43.52 -8.33 25.07
N MET A 747 -43.32 -8.06 26.35
CA MET A 747 -44.15 -7.12 27.11
C MET A 747 -43.48 -6.58 28.36
N SER A 748 -44.09 -5.54 28.93
CA SER A 748 -43.58 -4.82 30.07
C SER A 748 -44.63 -4.70 31.18
N GLN A 749 -44.25 -5.03 32.42
CA GLN A 749 -45.02 -4.70 33.63
C GLN A 749 -44.48 -3.39 34.21
N ILE A 750 -45.37 -2.41 34.41
CA ILE A 750 -45.03 -1.12 35.02
C ILE A 750 -45.37 -1.14 36.51
N PHE A 751 -44.49 -0.56 37.30
CA PHE A 751 -44.61 -0.39 38.75
C PHE A 751 -44.48 1.08 39.13
N SER A 752 -45.28 1.51 40.10
CA SER A 752 -45.19 2.85 40.67
C SER A 752 -44.94 2.81 42.17
N LYS A 753 -44.15 3.77 42.64
CA LYS A 753 -43.96 4.07 44.05
C LYS A 753 -43.83 5.58 44.19
N GLN A 754 -44.86 6.22 44.74
CA GLN A 754 -44.93 7.69 44.82
C GLN A 754 -44.73 8.32 43.41
N ASN A 755 -43.63 9.05 43.18
CA ASN A 755 -43.28 9.66 41.90
C ASN A 755 -42.23 8.88 41.09
N CYS A 756 -41.86 7.67 41.53
CA CYS A 756 -40.89 6.83 40.84
C CYS A 756 -41.62 5.74 40.04
N LEU A 757 -41.31 5.63 38.75
CA LEU A 757 -41.78 4.58 37.86
C LEU A 757 -40.63 3.62 37.56
N LYS A 758 -40.89 2.33 37.72
CA LYS A 758 -39.99 1.26 37.29
C LYS A 758 -40.72 0.31 36.36
N LYS A 759 -40.02 -0.21 35.35
CA LYS A 759 -40.56 -1.10 34.32
C LYS A 759 -39.76 -2.40 34.29
N VAL A 760 -40.44 -3.54 34.24
CA VAL A 760 -39.82 -4.85 34.02
C VAL A 760 -40.32 -5.40 32.69
N THR A 761 -39.42 -5.58 31.73
CA THR A 761 -39.70 -6.00 30.37
C THR A 761 -39.17 -7.41 30.14
N LEU A 762 -40.02 -8.29 29.63
CA LEU A 762 -39.68 -9.65 29.22
C LEU A 762 -39.79 -9.76 27.71
N LEU A 763 -38.68 -10.11 27.06
CA LEU A 763 -38.62 -10.28 25.60
C LEU A 763 -38.94 -11.72 25.22
N VAL A 764 -39.45 -11.91 24.00
CA VAL A 764 -39.47 -13.24 23.37
C VAL A 764 -38.04 -13.70 23.09
N PRO A 765 -37.79 -15.01 22.90
CA PRO A 765 -36.48 -15.49 22.44
C PRO A 765 -36.02 -14.81 21.15
N GLU A 766 -34.73 -14.91 20.82
CA GLU A 766 -34.18 -14.47 19.53
C GLU A 766 -34.23 -12.94 19.29
N GLN A 767 -34.26 -12.15 20.37
CA GLN A 767 -34.07 -10.70 20.30
C GLN A 767 -32.60 -10.33 20.46
N ILE A 768 -32.07 -9.55 19.52
CA ILE A 768 -30.78 -8.90 19.62
C ILE A 768 -30.96 -7.58 20.37
N LEU A 769 -30.13 -7.39 21.40
CA LEU A 769 -30.07 -6.13 22.13
C LEU A 769 -29.27 -5.11 21.33
N SER A 770 -29.92 -3.99 21.02
CA SER A 770 -29.38 -2.89 20.22
C SER A 770 -29.09 -1.68 21.09
N PHE A 771 -27.90 -1.11 20.98
CA PHE A 771 -27.45 0.04 21.76
C PHE A 771 -27.20 1.25 20.85
N ARG A 772 -27.25 2.46 21.42
CA ARG A 772 -26.87 3.68 20.69
C ARG A 772 -25.37 3.96 20.70
N LYS A 773 -24.67 3.50 21.74
CA LYS A 773 -23.24 3.71 21.96
C LYS A 773 -22.58 2.43 22.46
N VAL A 774 -21.30 2.26 22.12
CA VAL A 774 -20.52 1.07 22.51
C VAL A 774 -19.90 1.20 23.90
N THR A 775 -19.80 2.41 24.45
CA THR A 775 -19.16 2.71 25.75
C THR A 775 -19.61 1.77 26.87
N ARG A 776 -20.93 1.57 27.00
CA ARG A 776 -21.50 0.71 28.03
C ARG A 776 -21.16 -0.77 27.80
N LEU A 777 -21.11 -1.22 26.54
CA LEU A 777 -20.70 -2.58 26.20
C LEU A 777 -19.22 -2.81 26.54
N ILE A 778 -18.35 -1.83 26.25
CA ILE A 778 -16.93 -1.87 26.63
C ILE A 778 -16.77 -2.03 28.14
N GLN A 779 -17.46 -1.20 28.93
CA GLN A 779 -17.43 -1.29 30.41
C GLN A 779 -17.90 -2.65 30.93
N ASN A 780 -18.78 -3.34 30.19
CA ASN A 780 -19.31 -4.66 30.53
C ASN A 780 -18.57 -5.80 29.80
N HIS A 781 -17.30 -5.60 29.47
CA HIS A 781 -16.40 -6.59 28.89
C HIS A 781 -16.83 -7.13 27.52
N ILE A 782 -17.30 -6.27 26.60
CA ILE A 782 -17.20 -6.58 25.17
C ILE A 782 -15.71 -6.69 24.81
N ASP A 783 -15.31 -7.77 24.15
CA ASP A 783 -13.91 -7.99 23.78
C ASP A 783 -13.65 -7.70 22.30
N THR A 784 -14.68 -7.73 21.47
CA THR A 784 -14.58 -7.53 20.02
C THR A 784 -15.63 -6.56 19.52
N ILE A 785 -15.20 -5.60 18.70
CA ILE A 785 -16.07 -4.63 18.04
C ILE A 785 -15.83 -4.71 16.53
N ILE A 786 -16.89 -4.92 15.77
CA ILE A 786 -16.89 -4.93 14.30
C ILE A 786 -17.63 -3.68 13.79
N GLY A 787 -16.95 -2.84 13.02
CA GLY A 787 -17.53 -1.63 12.43
C GLY A 787 -17.88 -1.81 10.95
N VAL A 788 -19.14 -1.55 10.58
CA VAL A 788 -19.64 -1.67 9.19
C VAL A 788 -20.59 -0.53 8.78
N THR A 789 -20.37 0.68 9.29
CA THR A 789 -21.29 1.83 9.09
C THR A 789 -20.71 2.94 8.21
N GLY A 790 -19.39 3.08 8.13
CA GLY A 790 -18.77 4.20 7.42
C GLY A 790 -19.04 5.56 8.05
N SER A 791 -19.33 5.58 9.35
CA SER A 791 -19.60 6.77 10.17
C SER A 791 -18.66 6.81 11.38
N LEU A 792 -18.28 8.00 11.85
CA LEU A 792 -17.42 8.18 13.04
C LEU A 792 -18.19 7.83 14.31
N VAL A 793 -17.99 6.62 14.87
CA VAL A 793 -18.74 6.14 16.03
C VAL A 793 -17.89 6.03 17.30
N LEU A 794 -16.72 5.39 17.23
CA LEU A 794 -15.89 5.10 18.42
C LEU A 794 -14.92 6.25 18.70
N ASP A 795 -14.94 6.79 19.91
CA ASP A 795 -14.19 7.98 20.30
C ASP A 795 -13.34 7.82 21.57
N GLU A 796 -12.76 8.91 22.07
CA GLU A 796 -11.90 8.91 23.26
C GLU A 796 -12.61 8.45 24.54
N LEU A 797 -13.94 8.60 24.66
CA LEU A 797 -14.71 8.14 25.82
C LEU A 797 -14.82 6.62 25.83
N ASP A 798 -14.88 6.00 24.66
CA ASP A 798 -14.87 4.54 24.50
C ASP A 798 -13.50 3.94 24.86
N ILE A 799 -12.40 4.61 24.47
CA ILE A 799 -11.06 4.23 24.92
C ILE A 799 -10.92 4.42 26.43
N ASN A 800 -11.46 5.51 26.98
CA ASN A 800 -11.49 5.73 28.42
C ASN A 800 -12.27 4.63 29.17
N ALA A 801 -13.39 4.17 28.61
CA ALA A 801 -14.16 3.04 29.13
C ALA A 801 -13.33 1.74 29.12
N PHE A 802 -12.51 1.49 28.09
CA PHE A 802 -11.62 0.34 28.05
C PHE A 802 -10.47 0.44 29.08
N LEU A 803 -9.87 1.61 29.23
CA LEU A 803 -8.81 1.84 30.22
C LEU A 803 -9.33 1.68 31.66
N THR A 804 -10.57 2.09 31.94
CA THR A 804 -11.18 1.96 33.27
C THR A 804 -11.82 0.61 33.54
N ARG A 805 -11.94 -0.25 32.52
CA ARG A 805 -12.42 -1.63 32.66
C ARG A 805 -11.50 -2.42 33.58
N LYS A 806 -12.05 -3.10 34.58
CA LYS A 806 -11.27 -3.92 35.51
C LYS A 806 -10.82 -5.21 34.83
N ASN A 807 -9.59 -5.67 35.04
CA ASN A 807 -9.16 -6.98 34.52
C ASN A 807 -9.93 -8.13 35.18
N ILE A 808 -10.13 -9.21 34.42
CA ILE A 808 -10.66 -10.48 34.94
C ILE A 808 -9.46 -11.35 35.34
N GLY A 809 -9.11 -11.35 36.62
CA GLY A 809 -7.92 -12.06 37.13
C GLY A 809 -6.61 -11.40 36.66
N ASP A 810 -5.55 -12.22 36.52
CA ASP A 810 -4.20 -11.78 36.13
C ASP A 810 -3.98 -11.73 34.60
N LEU A 811 -5.03 -11.93 33.81
CA LEU A 811 -4.96 -11.95 32.35
C LEU A 811 -4.85 -10.54 31.76
N VAL A 812 -4.25 -10.44 30.59
CA VAL A 812 -4.25 -9.21 29.77
C VAL A 812 -5.67 -8.94 29.32
N ASP A 813 -6.14 -7.71 29.55
CA ASP A 813 -7.49 -7.29 29.16
C ASP A 813 -7.50 -6.76 27.73
N GLU A 814 -8.36 -7.33 26.87
CA GLU A 814 -8.26 -7.19 25.41
C GLU A 814 -9.44 -6.48 24.77
N LEU A 815 -9.15 -5.59 23.82
CA LEU A 815 -10.15 -5.01 22.94
C LEU A 815 -9.70 -5.14 21.48
N ILE A 816 -10.47 -5.89 20.71
CA ILE A 816 -10.23 -6.11 19.29
C ILE A 816 -11.17 -5.20 18.49
N LEU A 817 -10.60 -4.34 17.67
CA LEU A 817 -11.31 -3.47 16.75
C LEU A 817 -11.11 -3.97 15.32
N THR A 818 -12.21 -4.30 14.65
CA THR A 818 -12.23 -4.77 13.27
C THR A 818 -13.12 -3.86 12.45
N SER A 819 -12.65 -3.35 11.32
CA SER A 819 -13.53 -2.66 10.37
C SER A 819 -13.74 -3.50 9.12
N GLY A 820 -15.02 -3.63 8.76
CA GLY A 820 -15.48 -4.52 7.71
C GLY A 820 -15.95 -3.84 6.43
N SER A 821 -16.16 -2.52 6.41
CA SER A 821 -16.67 -1.83 5.21
C SER A 821 -15.97 -0.52 4.85
N SER A 822 -15.22 0.10 5.77
CA SER A 822 -14.90 1.53 5.68
C SER A 822 -13.44 1.87 5.99
N LYS A 823 -12.54 0.89 5.84
CA LYS A 823 -11.14 0.94 6.28
C LYS A 823 -11.03 1.06 7.79
N ASP A 824 -10.77 2.22 8.36
CA ASP A 824 -10.68 2.44 9.81
C ASP A 824 -11.64 3.56 10.26
N TYR A 825 -12.55 3.99 9.37
CA TYR A 825 -13.31 5.21 9.55
C TYR A 825 -14.19 5.20 10.81
N GLU A 826 -14.77 4.06 11.19
CA GLU A 826 -15.56 3.93 12.42
C GLU A 826 -14.77 4.21 13.70
N PHE A 827 -13.47 3.96 13.66
CA PHE A 827 -12.55 4.06 14.79
C PHE A 827 -11.65 5.29 14.71
N ARG A 828 -11.81 6.12 13.67
CA ARG A 828 -10.86 7.18 13.34
C ARG A 828 -10.61 8.15 14.49
N LYS A 829 -11.64 8.52 15.25
CA LYS A 829 -11.48 9.42 16.42
C LYS A 829 -10.63 8.77 17.51
N ALA A 830 -10.89 7.49 17.80
CA ALA A 830 -10.10 6.73 18.77
C ALA A 830 -8.65 6.50 18.33
N ILE A 831 -8.41 6.22 17.05
CA ILE A 831 -7.05 6.06 16.50
C ILE A 831 -6.28 7.36 16.62
N VAL A 832 -6.88 8.49 16.22
CA VAL A 832 -6.27 9.82 16.38
C VAL A 832 -5.92 10.07 17.84
N PHE A 833 -6.84 9.78 18.77
CA PHE A 833 -6.60 9.92 20.19
C PHE A 833 -5.45 9.02 20.72
N LEU A 834 -5.35 7.77 20.26
CA LEU A 834 -4.24 6.89 20.62
C LEU A 834 -2.89 7.37 20.07
N ASP A 835 -2.87 7.89 18.85
CA ASP A 835 -1.66 8.48 18.25
C ASP A 835 -1.22 9.76 18.99
N GLU A 836 -2.17 10.59 19.44
CA GLU A 836 -1.86 11.74 20.32
C GLU A 836 -1.22 11.30 21.65
N LEU A 837 -1.77 10.27 22.30
CA LEU A 837 -1.20 9.73 23.54
C LEU A 837 0.21 9.18 23.32
N LEU A 838 0.47 8.50 22.19
CA LEU A 838 1.81 8.05 21.81
C LEU A 838 2.77 9.22 21.62
N GLU A 839 2.33 10.31 20.96
CA GLU A 839 3.16 11.48 20.76
C GLU A 839 3.53 12.14 22.10
N ILE A 840 2.56 12.30 23.00
CA ILE A 840 2.76 12.81 24.37
C ILE A 840 3.75 11.93 25.15
N ILE A 841 3.63 10.61 25.06
CA ILE A 841 4.49 9.65 25.77
C ILE A 841 5.92 9.61 25.16
N SER A 842 6.08 9.92 23.89
CA SER A 842 7.38 9.94 23.20
C SER A 842 8.35 11.02 23.71
N GLU A 843 9.59 11.01 23.19
CA GLU A 843 10.60 12.06 23.42
C GLU A 843 10.51 13.21 22.40
N ASN A 844 9.54 13.19 21.48
CA ASN A 844 9.43 14.21 20.44
C ASN A 844 9.05 15.57 21.05
N THR A 845 9.56 16.64 20.43
CA THR A 845 9.12 18.01 20.69
C THR A 845 7.77 18.23 20.03
N ILE A 846 6.77 18.63 20.81
CA ILE A 846 5.41 18.90 20.35
C ILE A 846 5.14 20.38 20.53
N ASP A 847 4.46 20.98 19.56
CA ASP A 847 4.02 22.38 19.66
C ASP A 847 3.16 22.61 20.93
N ILE A 848 3.47 23.68 21.67
CA ILE A 848 2.83 24.00 22.96
C ILE A 848 1.34 24.27 22.78
N HIS A 849 0.94 24.98 21.72
CA HIS A 849 -0.45 25.31 21.46
C HIS A 849 -1.25 24.04 21.13
N GLN A 850 -0.67 23.13 20.35
CA GLN A 850 -1.27 21.83 20.07
C GLN A 850 -1.48 21.00 21.34
N GLN A 851 -0.50 20.94 22.24
CA GLN A 851 -0.63 20.23 23.52
C GLN A 851 -1.71 20.83 24.41
N LEU A 852 -1.84 22.16 24.47
CA LEU A 852 -2.89 22.83 25.24
C LEU A 852 -4.30 22.48 24.74
N ILE A 853 -4.50 22.38 23.43
CA ILE A 853 -5.77 21.93 22.84
C ILE A 853 -6.11 20.52 23.31
N TRP A 854 -5.13 19.59 23.27
CA TRP A 854 -5.33 18.23 23.71
C TRP A 854 -5.64 18.14 25.20
N TYR A 855 -4.85 18.79 26.05
CA TYR A 855 -5.04 18.77 27.50
C TYR A 855 -6.39 19.36 27.90
N LYS A 856 -6.79 20.49 27.30
CA LYS A 856 -8.11 21.07 27.55
C LYS A 856 -9.22 20.03 27.32
N ARG A 857 -9.22 19.35 26.17
CA ARG A 857 -10.19 18.29 25.86
C ARG A 857 -10.10 17.13 26.86
N TYR A 858 -8.90 16.71 27.26
CA TYR A 858 -8.75 15.59 28.20
C TYR A 858 -9.39 15.90 29.55
N TYR A 859 -9.15 17.10 30.10
CA TYR A 859 -9.75 17.55 31.37
C TYR A 859 -11.27 17.77 31.25
N GLU A 860 -11.75 18.34 30.14
CA GLU A 860 -13.19 18.51 29.87
C GLU A 860 -13.92 17.17 29.82
N HIS A 861 -13.32 16.17 29.18
CA HIS A 861 -13.88 14.82 29.06
C HIS A 861 -13.59 13.92 30.28
N LYS A 862 -12.85 14.42 31.28
CA LYS A 862 -12.49 13.69 32.50
C LYS A 862 -11.86 12.33 32.24
N LEU A 863 -10.86 12.30 31.35
CA LEU A 863 -10.16 11.06 31.01
C LEU A 863 -9.42 10.47 32.22
N CYS A 864 -9.25 9.15 32.27
CA CYS A 864 -8.85 8.44 33.48
C CYS A 864 -7.37 8.60 33.87
N PHE A 865 -6.50 8.95 32.93
CA PHE A 865 -5.05 9.06 33.15
C PHE A 865 -4.59 10.46 33.61
N ILE A 866 -5.51 11.41 33.75
CA ILE A 866 -5.27 12.77 34.27
C ILE A 866 -5.76 12.92 35.72
N SER A 867 -5.96 11.83 36.48
CA SER A 867 -6.42 11.94 37.88
C SER A 867 -5.27 12.35 38.81
N ASP A 868 -5.14 13.65 39.04
CA ASP A 868 -4.24 14.23 40.03
C ASP A 868 -5.02 15.07 41.06
N SER A 869 -4.35 15.52 42.13
CA SER A 869 -4.98 16.36 43.16
C SER A 869 -5.39 17.74 42.65
N GLU A 870 -4.98 18.13 41.44
CA GLU A 870 -5.06 19.49 40.91
C GLU A 870 -5.96 19.57 39.66
N THR A 871 -6.67 18.49 39.36
CA THR A 871 -7.45 18.30 38.14
C THR A 871 -8.49 19.40 37.94
N GLU A 872 -9.17 19.82 39.00
CA GLU A 872 -10.18 20.88 38.94
C GLU A 872 -9.54 22.25 38.67
N VAL A 873 -8.37 22.52 39.24
CA VAL A 873 -7.62 23.78 39.01
C VAL A 873 -7.15 23.85 37.56
N ILE A 874 -6.58 22.76 37.05
CA ILE A 874 -6.09 22.68 35.67
C ILE A 874 -7.25 22.82 34.68
N HIS A 875 -8.36 22.12 34.92
CA HIS A 875 -9.55 22.24 34.10
C HIS A 875 -10.07 23.69 34.07
N GLN A 876 -10.11 24.39 35.21
CA GLN A 876 -10.53 25.79 35.27
C GLN A 876 -9.54 26.73 34.55
N VAL A 877 -8.24 26.50 34.68
CA VAL A 877 -7.20 27.29 34.00
C VAL A 877 -7.27 27.11 32.48
N LEU A 878 -7.46 25.88 31.98
CA LEU A 878 -7.49 25.56 30.55
C LEU A 878 -8.83 25.90 29.88
N SER A 879 -9.96 25.62 30.52
CA SER A 879 -11.31 25.82 29.94
C SER A 879 -11.59 27.28 29.59
N SER A 880 -11.00 28.20 30.35
CA SER A 880 -11.37 29.61 30.34
C SER A 880 -10.31 30.54 29.74
N SER A 881 -9.20 30.00 29.22
CA SER A 881 -8.09 30.78 28.64
C SER A 881 -8.01 30.58 27.13
N GLU A 882 -7.82 31.67 26.36
CA GLU A 882 -7.69 31.63 24.89
C GLU A 882 -6.28 31.94 24.39
N THR A 883 -5.42 32.53 25.23
CA THR A 883 -4.05 32.93 24.90
C THR A 883 -3.08 32.58 26.02
N SER A 884 -1.78 32.51 25.69
CA SER A 884 -0.71 32.28 26.68
C SER A 884 -0.73 33.32 27.82
N ASP A 885 -0.98 34.59 27.50
CA ASP A 885 -1.07 35.65 28.52
C ASP A 885 -2.29 35.47 29.45
N SER A 886 -3.40 34.99 28.90
CA SER A 886 -4.60 34.66 29.69
C SER A 886 -4.35 33.48 30.64
N LEU A 887 -3.64 32.44 30.17
CA LEU A 887 -3.22 31.31 30.99
C LEU A 887 -2.33 31.76 32.16
N VAL A 888 -1.31 32.57 31.88
CA VAL A 888 -0.40 33.11 32.91
C VAL A 888 -1.18 33.96 33.92
N ALA A 889 -2.10 34.81 33.46
CA ALA A 889 -2.94 35.61 34.35
C ALA A 889 -3.80 34.73 35.27
N LYS A 890 -4.29 33.58 34.79
CA LYS A 890 -5.11 32.68 35.60
C LYS A 890 -4.32 31.83 36.57
N LEU A 891 -3.15 31.35 36.18
CA LEU A 891 -2.24 30.62 37.07
C LEU A 891 -1.91 31.45 38.32
N LYS A 892 -1.80 32.78 38.21
CA LYS A 892 -1.57 33.68 39.35
C LYS A 892 -2.65 33.61 40.44
N TYR A 893 -3.87 33.16 40.14
CA TYR A 893 -4.92 32.95 41.15
C TYR A 893 -4.73 31.66 41.96
N TYR A 894 -3.81 30.78 41.57
CA TYR A 894 -3.54 29.49 42.19
C TYR A 894 -2.07 29.35 42.64
N PRO A 895 -1.62 30.14 43.65
CA PRO A 895 -0.21 30.17 44.07
C PRO A 895 0.30 28.84 44.65
N GLU A 896 -0.56 28.06 45.32
CA GLU A 896 -0.17 26.73 45.81
C GLU A 896 0.05 25.72 44.66
N PHE A 897 -0.67 25.88 43.54
CA PHE A 897 -0.47 25.07 42.33
C PHE A 897 0.83 25.44 41.60
N ILE A 898 1.16 26.74 41.53
CA ILE A 898 2.46 27.19 41.00
C ILE A 898 3.61 26.59 41.82
N LYS A 899 3.43 26.52 43.14
CA LYS A 899 4.40 25.92 44.07
C LYS A 899 4.53 24.41 43.90
N SER A 900 3.43 23.68 43.70
CA SER A 900 3.49 22.22 43.47
C SER A 900 4.15 21.86 42.14
N MET A 901 4.03 22.71 41.11
CA MET A 901 4.77 22.59 39.85
C MET A 901 6.24 23.03 39.96
N GLY A 902 6.67 23.63 41.07
CA GLY A 902 8.05 24.11 41.26
C GLY A 902 8.37 25.43 40.55
N LEU A 903 7.38 26.28 40.27
CA LEU A 903 7.52 27.48 39.42
C LEU A 903 7.65 28.81 40.20
N ASN A 904 7.82 28.76 41.53
CA ASN A 904 7.83 29.97 42.37
C ASN A 904 8.94 30.97 42.02
N ASP A 905 10.09 30.49 41.54
CA ASP A 905 11.26 31.30 41.19
C ASP A 905 11.50 31.39 39.67
N VAL A 906 10.51 30.98 38.86
CA VAL A 906 10.60 30.89 37.40
C VAL A 906 9.88 32.08 36.76
N GLU A 907 10.46 32.68 35.71
CA GLU A 907 9.83 33.81 35.01
C GLU A 907 8.46 33.43 34.44
N SER A 908 7.46 34.30 34.66
CA SER A 908 6.08 34.06 34.23
C SER A 908 5.90 33.87 32.72
N SER A 909 6.88 34.31 31.92
CA SER A 909 6.98 34.08 30.47
C SER A 909 7.11 32.59 30.10
N THR A 910 7.61 31.75 31.00
CA THR A 910 7.86 30.32 30.76
C THR A 910 6.83 29.40 31.41
N TRP A 911 5.93 29.93 32.27
CA TRP A 911 4.97 29.13 33.03
C TRP A 911 4.07 28.25 32.17
N VAL A 912 3.68 28.72 30.98
CA VAL A 912 2.86 27.93 30.05
C VAL A 912 3.62 26.69 29.56
N SER A 913 4.89 26.85 29.18
CA SER A 913 5.74 25.72 28.77
C SER A 913 5.97 24.74 29.91
N CYS A 914 6.14 25.24 31.15
CA CYS A 914 6.30 24.39 32.32
C CYS A 914 5.01 23.66 32.71
N LEU A 915 3.84 24.30 32.62
CA LEU A 915 2.54 23.66 32.84
C LEU A 915 2.33 22.51 31.85
N VAL A 916 2.65 22.74 30.58
CA VAL A 916 2.52 21.72 29.52
C VAL A 916 3.42 20.52 29.80
N GLU A 917 4.69 20.75 30.16
CA GLU A 917 5.61 19.66 30.52
C GLU A 917 5.24 18.97 31.83
N TRP A 918 4.68 19.71 32.80
CA TRP A 918 4.19 19.12 34.05
C TRP A 918 3.01 18.18 33.80
N ILE A 919 2.01 18.60 33.00
CA ILE A 919 0.88 17.74 32.61
C ILE A 919 1.38 16.52 31.84
N ARG A 920 2.31 16.72 30.90
CA ARG A 920 2.96 15.63 30.15
C ARG A 920 3.60 14.61 31.09
N HIS A 921 4.31 15.08 32.11
CA HIS A 921 4.93 14.23 33.13
C HIS A 921 3.91 13.43 33.94
N GLN A 922 2.79 14.05 34.35
CA GLN A 922 1.71 13.34 35.05
C GLN A 922 1.10 12.23 34.19
N ILE A 923 0.84 12.50 32.91
CA ILE A 923 0.33 11.49 31.97
C ILE A 923 1.31 10.32 31.86
N LYS A 924 2.61 10.60 31.67
CA LYS A 924 3.66 9.55 31.57
C LYS A 924 3.78 8.68 32.83
N ASN A 925 3.46 9.20 34.01
CA ASN A 925 3.48 8.44 35.26
C ASN A 925 2.28 7.49 35.39
N ASN A 926 1.15 7.81 34.76
CA ASN A 926 -0.10 7.07 34.91
C ASN A 926 -0.34 6.04 33.80
N ILE A 927 0.20 6.27 32.60
CA ILE A 927 0.02 5.38 31.44
C ILE A 927 1.30 5.22 30.63
N SER A 928 1.56 3.99 30.19
CA SER A 928 2.58 3.71 29.16
C SER A 928 1.96 2.95 28.00
N ILE A 929 2.40 3.27 26.78
CA ILE A 929 1.86 2.71 25.54
C ILE A 929 3.04 2.33 24.63
N HIS A 930 3.01 1.12 24.09
CA HIS A 930 3.90 0.66 23.03
C HIS A 930 3.08 0.21 21.82
N LYS A 931 3.45 0.67 20.62
CA LYS A 931 2.80 0.35 19.35
C LYS A 931 3.68 -0.59 18.54
N SER A 932 3.13 -1.73 18.12
CA SER A 932 3.75 -2.63 17.14
C SER A 932 2.85 -2.80 15.92
N PHE A 933 3.45 -3.10 14.78
CA PHE A 933 2.75 -3.38 13.53
C PHE A 933 3.09 -4.79 13.06
N HIS A 934 2.08 -5.50 12.58
CA HIS A 934 2.16 -6.86 12.07
C HIS A 934 1.47 -6.92 10.71
N ASP A 935 2.19 -7.31 9.66
CA ASP A 935 1.71 -7.30 8.26
C ASP A 935 0.41 -8.09 8.05
N ASP A 936 0.20 -9.13 8.86
CA ASP A 936 -0.88 -10.11 8.75
C ASP A 936 -1.98 -9.95 9.80
N ILE A 937 -1.86 -8.96 10.69
CA ILE A 937 -2.82 -8.66 11.77
C ILE A 937 -3.25 -7.19 11.75
N GLY A 938 -2.32 -6.24 11.66
CA GLY A 938 -2.57 -4.80 11.79
C GLY A 938 -1.75 -4.20 12.94
N THR A 939 -2.33 -3.25 13.66
CA THR A 939 -1.63 -2.52 14.73
C THR A 939 -2.02 -3.04 16.10
N VAL A 940 -1.03 -3.24 16.97
CA VAL A 940 -1.23 -3.66 18.35
C VAL A 940 -0.70 -2.58 19.30
N TYR A 941 -1.57 -2.12 20.19
CA TYR A 941 -1.26 -1.20 21.28
C TYR A 941 -1.16 -2.00 22.59
N HIS A 942 0.04 -2.06 23.14
CA HIS A 942 0.33 -2.61 24.46
C HIS A 942 0.29 -1.48 25.49
N ILE A 943 -0.65 -1.54 26.42
CA ILE A 943 -0.92 -0.45 27.36
C ILE A 943 -0.72 -0.96 28.79
N GLN A 944 0.04 -0.23 29.60
CA GLN A 944 0.05 -0.39 31.05
C GLN A 944 -0.65 0.82 31.68
N PHE A 945 -1.67 0.55 32.50
CA PHE A 945 -2.43 1.59 33.18
C PHE A 945 -2.81 1.10 34.59
N ASN A 946 -2.48 1.86 35.63
CA ASN A 946 -2.75 1.52 37.04
C ASN A 946 -2.35 0.08 37.44
N GLY A 947 -1.19 -0.39 36.94
CA GLY A 947 -0.68 -1.75 37.19
C GLY A 947 -1.40 -2.86 36.43
N GLN A 948 -2.35 -2.53 35.54
CA GLN A 948 -3.05 -3.47 34.68
C GLN A 948 -2.44 -3.48 33.28
N SER A 949 -2.23 -4.69 32.75
CA SER A 949 -1.85 -4.91 31.36
C SER A 949 -3.09 -4.97 30.48
N LYS A 950 -3.09 -4.14 29.44
CA LYS A 950 -4.17 -4.00 28.45
C LYS A 950 -3.61 -4.14 27.05
N ARG A 951 -4.40 -4.72 26.15
CA ARG A 951 -4.05 -4.89 24.75
C ARG A 951 -5.21 -4.45 23.85
N LEU A 952 -5.00 -3.39 23.09
CA LEU A 952 -5.93 -2.97 22.03
C LEU A 952 -5.35 -3.37 20.69
N VAL A 953 -6.12 -4.12 19.91
CA VAL A 953 -5.71 -4.58 18.58
C VAL A 953 -6.61 -3.92 17.55
N LEU A 954 -6.01 -3.18 16.64
CA LEU A 954 -6.68 -2.68 15.44
C LEU A 954 -6.33 -3.61 14.28
N LEU A 955 -7.28 -4.47 13.94
CA LEU A 955 -7.11 -5.40 12.84
C LEU A 955 -7.16 -4.66 11.50
N ALA A 956 -6.24 -5.00 10.60
CA ALA A 956 -6.13 -4.40 9.28
C ALA A 956 -6.01 -2.86 9.31
N ASP A 957 -5.19 -2.29 10.20
CA ASP A 957 -5.03 -0.82 10.36
C ASP A 957 -4.84 -0.09 9.01
N GLY A 958 -5.80 0.77 8.65
CA GLY A 958 -5.86 1.52 7.39
C GLY A 958 -6.49 0.78 6.21
N PHE A 959 -6.95 -0.45 6.41
CA PHE A 959 -7.52 -1.35 5.40
C PHE A 959 -8.85 -1.95 5.85
N VAL A 960 -9.58 -2.57 4.92
CA VAL A 960 -10.77 -3.35 5.25
C VAL A 960 -10.33 -4.80 5.49
N ILE A 961 -10.79 -5.42 6.57
CA ILE A 961 -10.28 -6.73 7.02
C ILE A 961 -10.44 -7.83 5.97
N ASN A 962 -11.51 -7.80 5.18
CA ASN A 962 -11.83 -8.79 4.15
C ASN A 962 -10.86 -8.78 2.94
N PHE A 963 -9.97 -7.79 2.85
CA PHE A 963 -8.94 -7.69 1.81
C PHE A 963 -7.52 -7.68 2.40
N PHE A 964 -7.37 -7.92 3.70
CA PHE A 964 -6.10 -7.71 4.40
C PHE A 964 -5.25 -8.98 4.52
N ALA A 965 -5.86 -10.14 4.75
CA ALA A 965 -5.11 -11.37 4.96
C ALA A 965 -4.45 -11.89 3.66
N LYS A 966 -3.12 -12.11 3.71
CA LYS A 966 -2.28 -12.50 2.57
C LYS A 966 -2.67 -13.80 1.86
N HIS A 967 -3.38 -14.70 2.54
CA HIS A 967 -3.67 -16.05 2.08
C HIS A 967 -5.14 -16.44 2.10
N GLU A 968 -6.04 -15.51 2.46
CA GLU A 968 -7.47 -15.82 2.49
C GLU A 968 -8.22 -15.22 1.32
N LYS A 969 -9.23 -15.95 0.88
CA LYS A 969 -10.16 -15.48 -0.13
C LYS A 969 -11.01 -14.42 0.56
N GLY A 970 -11.07 -13.22 -0.03
CA GLY A 970 -12.05 -12.22 0.34
C GLY A 970 -13.47 -12.72 0.09
N VAL A 971 -14.38 -11.84 -0.29
CA VAL A 971 -15.76 -12.26 -0.58
C VAL A 971 -15.78 -13.40 -1.61
N LYS A 972 -16.48 -14.49 -1.30
CA LYS A 972 -16.54 -15.65 -2.20
C LYS A 972 -17.16 -15.26 -3.54
N THR A 973 -16.61 -15.83 -4.61
CA THR A 973 -17.01 -15.54 -5.99
C THR A 973 -18.50 -15.73 -6.25
N GLU A 974 -19.16 -16.68 -5.59
CA GLU A 974 -20.61 -16.88 -5.74
C GLU A 974 -21.46 -15.66 -5.33
N TYR A 975 -20.95 -14.79 -4.46
CA TYR A 975 -21.62 -13.54 -4.07
C TYR A 975 -21.21 -12.34 -4.92
N ILE A 976 -20.00 -12.37 -5.52
CA ILE A 976 -19.48 -11.28 -6.36
C ILE A 976 -19.87 -11.43 -7.83
N ASP A 977 -19.92 -12.66 -8.35
CA ASP A 977 -20.29 -12.98 -9.74
C ASP A 977 -21.59 -12.29 -10.19
N PRO A 978 -22.71 -12.36 -9.44
CA PRO A 978 -23.93 -11.64 -9.81
C PRO A 978 -23.71 -10.12 -9.93
N ILE A 979 -22.88 -9.55 -9.05
CA ILE A 979 -22.68 -8.11 -8.93
C ILE A 979 -21.84 -7.59 -10.10
N VAL A 980 -20.70 -8.21 -10.38
CA VAL A 980 -19.83 -7.77 -11.49
C VAL A 980 -20.42 -8.15 -12.85
N THR A 981 -21.24 -9.20 -12.93
CA THR A 981 -22.02 -9.50 -14.15
C THR A 981 -23.03 -8.39 -14.46
N MET A 982 -23.67 -7.82 -13.44
CA MET A 982 -24.55 -6.66 -13.63
C MET A 982 -23.77 -5.43 -14.11
N GLN A 983 -22.56 -5.23 -13.60
CA GLN A 983 -21.67 -4.14 -14.04
C GLN A 983 -21.24 -4.31 -15.52
N LEU A 984 -20.88 -5.53 -15.92
CA LEU A 984 -20.62 -5.91 -17.33
C LEU A 984 -21.80 -5.54 -18.23
N LEU A 985 -23.03 -5.92 -17.84
CA LEU A 985 -24.25 -5.55 -18.57
C LEU A 985 -24.45 -4.03 -18.64
N GLY A 986 -24.10 -3.30 -17.57
CA GLY A 986 -24.12 -1.83 -17.54
C GLY A 986 -23.23 -1.21 -18.62
N LEU A 987 -22.01 -1.72 -18.79
CA LEU A 987 -21.06 -1.27 -19.82
C LEU A 987 -21.56 -1.61 -21.22
N VAL A 988 -22.02 -2.84 -21.43
CA VAL A 988 -22.64 -3.27 -22.70
C VAL A 988 -23.83 -2.37 -23.03
N LYS A 989 -24.65 -2.02 -22.05
CA LYS A 989 -25.84 -1.19 -22.25
C LYS A 989 -25.49 0.23 -22.68
N LEU A 990 -24.52 0.86 -22.03
CA LEU A 990 -24.01 2.17 -22.41
C LEU A 990 -23.42 2.16 -23.83
N ALA A 991 -22.77 1.07 -24.22
CA ALA A 991 -22.17 0.91 -25.55
C ALA A 991 -23.18 0.65 -26.68
N THR A 992 -24.32 -0.02 -26.41
CA THR A 992 -25.18 -0.58 -27.47
C THR A 992 -26.54 0.09 -27.62
N THR A 993 -26.92 0.99 -26.72
CA THR A 993 -28.25 1.63 -26.77
C THR A 993 -28.34 2.64 -27.92
N GLU A 994 -29.12 2.32 -28.97
CA GLU A 994 -29.26 3.13 -30.19
C GLU A 994 -29.67 4.59 -29.97
N LYS A 995 -30.54 4.87 -28.98
CA LYS A 995 -30.99 6.23 -28.65
C LYS A 995 -30.12 6.93 -27.61
N GLY A 996 -29.06 6.28 -27.12
CA GLY A 996 -28.34 6.71 -25.92
C GLY A 996 -29.19 6.63 -24.65
N ILE A 997 -28.55 6.80 -23.49
CA ILE A 997 -29.25 6.98 -22.21
C ILE A 997 -29.13 8.45 -21.83
N GLU A 998 -30.26 9.08 -21.48
CA GLU A 998 -30.28 10.48 -21.04
C GLU A 998 -29.35 10.70 -19.84
N PRO A 999 -28.60 11.83 -19.77
CA PRO A 999 -27.73 12.13 -18.65
C PRO A 999 -28.45 12.06 -17.30
N GLY A 1000 -27.78 11.48 -16.30
CA GLY A 1000 -28.31 11.30 -14.94
C GLY A 1000 -27.77 10.06 -14.26
N VAL A 1001 -28.06 9.89 -12.96
CA VAL A 1001 -27.64 8.72 -12.18
C VAL A 1001 -28.80 7.77 -11.98
N TYR A 1002 -28.71 6.57 -12.55
CA TYR A 1002 -29.77 5.57 -12.56
C TYR A 1002 -29.31 4.25 -11.94
N ARG A 1003 -30.25 3.52 -11.35
CA ARG A 1003 -30.03 2.12 -10.99
C ARG A 1003 -30.02 1.26 -12.26
N MET A 1004 -29.20 0.22 -12.31
CA MET A 1004 -29.09 -0.62 -13.52
C MET A 1004 -30.41 -1.32 -13.82
N ALA A 1005 -31.06 -1.88 -12.79
CA ALA A 1005 -32.34 -2.56 -12.91
C ALA A 1005 -33.47 -1.66 -13.47
N GLN A 1006 -33.34 -0.33 -13.40
CA GLN A 1006 -34.33 0.60 -13.95
C GLN A 1006 -34.16 0.87 -15.45
N ARG A 1007 -32.97 0.61 -16.01
CA ARG A 1007 -32.59 1.04 -17.38
C ARG A 1007 -32.32 -0.12 -18.35
N PHE A 1008 -32.21 -1.34 -17.85
CA PHE A 1008 -32.08 -2.52 -18.70
C PHE A 1008 -33.42 -2.88 -19.36
N LYS A 1009 -33.38 -3.54 -20.52
CA LYS A 1009 -34.60 -4.10 -21.13
C LYS A 1009 -35.07 -5.27 -20.25
N THR A 1010 -36.37 -5.58 -20.29
CA THR A 1010 -36.93 -6.74 -19.56
C THR A 1010 -36.15 -8.02 -19.88
N ASP A 1011 -35.76 -8.23 -21.14
CA ASP A 1011 -35.04 -9.44 -21.58
C ASP A 1011 -33.62 -9.55 -21.00
N ASP A 1012 -32.87 -8.45 -20.87
CA ASP A 1012 -31.50 -8.45 -20.32
C ASP A 1012 -31.52 -8.78 -18.82
N ILE A 1013 -32.49 -8.21 -18.09
CA ILE A 1013 -32.73 -8.48 -16.67
C ILE A 1013 -33.19 -9.93 -16.48
N ASP A 1014 -34.10 -10.41 -17.33
CA ASP A 1014 -34.61 -11.77 -17.27
C ASP A 1014 -33.52 -12.80 -17.56
N LEU A 1015 -32.61 -12.51 -18.51
CA LEU A 1015 -31.43 -13.33 -18.78
C LEU A 1015 -30.54 -13.45 -17.53
N PHE A 1016 -30.23 -12.31 -16.90
CA PHE A 1016 -29.43 -12.26 -15.68
C PHE A 1016 -30.08 -13.05 -14.53
N TRP A 1017 -31.35 -12.78 -14.21
CA TRP A 1017 -32.02 -13.43 -13.09
C TRP A 1017 -32.22 -14.93 -13.31
N LYS A 1018 -32.49 -15.34 -14.56
CA LYS A 1018 -32.53 -16.76 -14.92
C LYS A 1018 -31.17 -17.43 -14.69
N ALA A 1019 -30.09 -16.79 -15.14
CA ALA A 1019 -28.73 -17.30 -14.92
C ALA A 1019 -28.44 -17.45 -13.42
N LEU A 1020 -28.76 -16.43 -12.63
CA LEU A 1020 -28.57 -16.41 -11.19
C LEU A 1020 -29.33 -17.55 -10.49
N ASP A 1021 -30.62 -17.72 -10.79
CA ASP A 1021 -31.45 -18.77 -10.18
C ASP A 1021 -31.00 -20.17 -10.61
N ASP A 1022 -30.74 -20.39 -11.91
CA ASP A 1022 -30.29 -21.67 -12.44
C ASP A 1022 -28.95 -22.11 -11.85
N LYS A 1023 -27.99 -21.18 -11.69
CA LYS A 1023 -26.67 -21.45 -11.08
C LYS A 1023 -26.71 -21.48 -9.56
N SER A 1024 -27.80 -21.04 -8.93
CA SER A 1024 -28.01 -21.15 -7.49
C SER A 1024 -28.64 -22.48 -7.07
N ARG A 1025 -29.05 -23.33 -8.02
CA ARG A 1025 -29.63 -24.64 -7.73
C ARG A 1025 -28.66 -25.53 -6.95
N PRO A 1026 -29.13 -26.24 -5.91
CA PRO A 1026 -28.28 -27.20 -5.20
C PRO A 1026 -27.81 -28.29 -6.17
N ILE A 1027 -26.54 -28.66 -6.05
CA ILE A 1027 -25.94 -29.76 -6.82
C ILE A 1027 -26.66 -31.04 -6.41
N LYS A 1028 -27.33 -31.69 -7.37
CA LYS A 1028 -27.89 -33.03 -7.14
C LYS A 1028 -26.73 -34.02 -7.02
N PHE A 1029 -26.50 -34.53 -5.82
CA PHE A 1029 -25.57 -35.64 -5.55
C PHE A 1029 -26.14 -36.97 -6.02
#